data_AF-A0AB39ZH28-F1
#
_entry.id   AF-A0AB39ZH28-F1
#
_cell.length_a   1.000
_cell.length_b   1.000
_cell.length_c   1.000
_cell.angle_alpha   90.00
_cell.angle_beta   90.00
_cell.angle_gamma   90.00
#
_symmetry.space_group_name_H-M   'P 1'
#
loop_
_entity.id
_entity.type
_entity.pdbx_description
1 polymer ?
#
loop_
_entity_poly.entity_id
_entity_poly.type
_entity_poly.pdbx_seq_one_letter_code
_entity_poly.pdbx_strand_id
1 'polypeptide(L)'
;MASSSAVEDEHLTDSDLTDDEERSAEPRQEELRPETPKPSYTDEELHHLVGYIQRMSVLSCLDHRDWHEGTLDIIRRWLLEVHEPLLTIYYDRDALSACLGMPNTCVSDLSYFRREPNEIFSVEGFHDEINFGTLTSDVDGCLMELLDRLYAPFFRNYLEWNATVRHRFCSSMDRFLAFLTGMHHQISGVAVLYVPYVIKELTAGSVDRQMVRSLEGIALYWTTQIRTLLGDDTLTVPHDLATVRDEFEFWEYRYEVLQGINDQLAQSDVQKVLLLLHNAHSVHTPQMDGLIERAKEELLKSLSNIKFLRLLIEPCSKIDVATGPAELTKLLPRVIHLIRFIWLNSDYYNTTRLIAGLFRNLSNQIIRFCTEQTKVDEILSGKPRFGINICNVAIDCCLTYKGIYDKISKELAQKQSQLPWELDEGLIFNHIDAFVERLNDVIDICESMIVFGRMDESGSIPKPAFGGTSGEELEKIAENVEQQFLGALNQLQDSSQAYILNVHRSDWYKDVGHFRKGMQKLEETVQRLIFNVFQQVSNVEETLEALQSLLFYSYRQRGTLRKTYLKETSQLWKMFSKEMDSTSRKLLEERRQESWLSKHTSIALSYRINLERLTWLRDRLKNAEWLPPVKESSQALAKFDSLRHEFQKEIRQAYEDWVAKCCGFSGDLSQRLDRYLIVRSKKFKGLLECNIDASVLELCEQAQHFERMGFAIPNTLKKLYERYDVIRALYNGIIQLALSHNRILTDLSGRERKLFRPLIQACDRQLAPGVFKITYGSEFNEEFFEDGKEFIGEFQELVHIFKRANRGVARSCEKICGTCLLHFAFSGSVDISVFQQQLSSRLTSSGDILRSYYGNIVELLSAFSRQFQSVDDEMSTEWIAYVNDMDDMLASSLMTSARGSLTKLYEALHCDEDMASAPIIVVESDVKDGRIVFTPDVDAIGDMINGIVDSIRSMLDQFPRLGYKLKLPKKQLRQGFACVFREDQECSELMRSIQAEIVVQREAMAKYEAQWNQKRVLWETTEEGFRQRLMSSSRTAGVFEGGIEHYSALADDVIFEDAITNVYFVLINQNALKSTILDWIEKWQALNIKMLLDHASNLMRVTYRYMRRNERNVMKVPRTIRETVAAKQLFEQLLKEVPVKQSAFTPMLELFVLLHKYQVQLTEKTHQQVMGLESAWLHYLQVLEEADEMLDNEGTDTKLELAKHGEKFKLILKEFLEDFYSKLSKK
;
A
#
# COMPACT_ATOMS: atom_id res chain seq x y z
N MET A 1 13.29 -63.31 -53.22
CA MET A 1 12.47 -62.66 -54.26
C MET A 1 11.80 -61.48 -53.55
N ALA A 2 12.14 -60.20 -53.79
CA ALA A 2 11.95 -59.43 -55.05
C ALA A 2 10.45 -59.19 -55.34
N SER A 3 9.92 -58.02 -55.74
CA SER A 3 10.48 -56.68 -56.14
C SER A 3 9.28 -55.72 -56.41
N SER A 4 9.30 -54.37 -56.45
CA SER A 4 10.30 -53.29 -56.21
C SER A 4 9.60 -51.90 -56.32
N SER A 5 10.25 -50.79 -55.88
CA SER A 5 10.12 -49.37 -56.34
C SER A 5 8.79 -48.58 -56.15
N ALA A 6 8.78 -47.27 -55.87
CA ALA A 6 9.87 -46.32 -55.51
C ALA A 6 9.35 -44.95 -54.96
N VAL A 7 10.12 -44.35 -54.03
CA VAL A 7 10.46 -42.90 -53.85
C VAL A 7 9.34 -41.84 -53.67
N GLU A 8 9.45 -40.84 -52.78
CA GLU A 8 9.90 -40.73 -51.36
C GLU A 8 9.58 -39.30 -50.83
N ASP A 9 9.57 -39.09 -49.50
CA ASP A 9 9.22 -37.83 -48.82
C ASP A 9 10.43 -36.92 -48.52
N GLU A 10 10.22 -35.60 -48.33
CA GLU A 10 11.16 -34.72 -47.60
C GLU A 10 10.45 -33.74 -46.65
N HIS A 11 11.01 -33.60 -45.43
CA HIS A 11 10.65 -32.62 -44.40
C HIS A 11 11.93 -32.30 -43.58
N LEU A 12 12.47 -31.09 -43.71
CA LEU A 12 13.53 -30.49 -42.88
C LEU A 12 13.19 -29.00 -42.71
N THR A 13 13.26 -28.27 -41.58
CA THR A 13 14.10 -28.24 -40.36
C THR A 13 15.46 -27.56 -40.52
N ASP A 14 15.52 -26.28 -40.14
CA ASP A 14 16.76 -25.49 -39.99
C ASP A 14 17.56 -25.92 -38.74
N SER A 15 18.66 -26.63 -38.95
CA SER A 15 19.82 -26.68 -38.04
C SER A 15 21.09 -27.12 -38.80
N ASP A 16 22.25 -26.84 -38.23
CA ASP A 16 23.57 -27.33 -38.62
C ASP A 16 24.18 -26.75 -39.92
N LEU A 17 24.66 -25.50 -39.82
CA LEU A 17 25.89 -25.07 -40.49
C LEU A 17 26.89 -24.62 -39.44
N THR A 18 27.94 -25.42 -39.22
CA THR A 18 29.10 -25.09 -38.38
C THR A 18 30.39 -25.41 -39.11
N ASP A 19 31.37 -24.54 -38.83
CA ASP A 19 32.82 -24.69 -38.98
C ASP A 19 33.46 -24.75 -40.39
N ASP A 20 34.44 -23.85 -40.53
CA ASP A 20 35.66 -23.89 -41.34
C ASP A 20 35.64 -24.09 -42.87
N GLU A 21 36.04 -23.02 -43.58
CA GLU A 21 37.43 -23.02 -44.08
C GLU A 21 38.01 -21.58 -44.12
N GLU A 22 39.04 -21.31 -43.32
CA GLU A 22 39.79 -20.04 -43.38
C GLU A 22 40.55 -19.92 -44.72
N ARG A 23 40.04 -19.11 -45.65
CA ARG A 23 40.85 -18.64 -46.79
C ARG A 23 41.35 -17.24 -46.56
N SER A 24 42.46 -17.21 -45.83
CA SER A 24 43.53 -16.20 -45.88
C SER A 24 43.31 -15.11 -46.93
N ALA A 25 42.96 -13.91 -46.46
CA ALA A 25 42.99 -12.71 -47.26
C ALA A 25 44.44 -12.36 -47.60
N GLU A 26 44.99 -13.00 -48.64
CA GLU A 26 46.20 -12.52 -49.29
C GLU A 26 45.97 -11.05 -49.68
N PRO A 27 46.95 -10.16 -49.46
CA PRO A 27 46.80 -8.76 -49.82
C PRO A 27 46.75 -8.67 -51.35
N ARG A 28 45.54 -8.59 -51.91
CA ARG A 28 45.36 -7.98 -53.23
C ARG A 28 46.05 -6.63 -53.15
N GLN A 29 47.07 -6.48 -53.98
CA GLN A 29 47.88 -5.28 -54.06
C GLN A 29 46.96 -4.08 -54.23
N GLU A 30 47.42 -2.92 -53.78
CA GLU A 30 46.96 -1.68 -54.38
C GLU A 30 47.33 -1.73 -55.87
N GLU A 31 46.41 -2.23 -56.70
CA GLU A 31 46.24 -1.67 -58.03
C GLU A 31 46.03 -0.18 -57.81
N LEU A 32 47.14 0.55 -57.91
CA LEU A 32 47.15 2.00 -58.04
C LEU A 32 46.13 2.32 -59.10
N ARG A 33 44.95 2.80 -58.68
CA ARG A 33 44.00 3.43 -59.60
C ARG A 33 44.84 4.44 -60.38
N PRO A 34 44.92 4.35 -61.72
CA PRO A 34 45.63 5.36 -62.48
C PRO A 34 45.07 6.70 -62.04
N GLU A 35 45.92 7.61 -61.57
CA GLU A 35 45.48 8.84 -60.92
C GLU A 35 44.42 9.49 -61.80
N THR A 36 43.18 9.58 -61.31
CA THR A 36 42.04 10.01 -62.12
C THR A 36 42.40 11.38 -62.70
N PRO A 37 42.64 11.46 -64.02
CA PRO A 37 43.42 12.55 -64.57
C PRO A 37 42.62 13.83 -64.36
N LYS A 38 43.13 14.71 -63.48
CA LYS A 38 42.44 15.95 -63.14
C LYS A 38 42.55 16.89 -64.34
N PRO A 39 41.46 17.19 -65.06
CA PRO A 39 41.55 18.06 -66.21
C PRO A 39 41.82 19.47 -65.72
N SER A 40 43.00 20.00 -66.03
CA SER A 40 43.42 21.35 -65.67
C SER A 40 43.04 22.33 -66.78
N TYR A 41 41.73 22.53 -66.98
CA TYR A 41 41.23 23.60 -67.83
C TYR A 41 41.62 24.96 -67.25
N THR A 42 41.94 25.92 -68.11
CA THR A 42 41.90 27.34 -67.76
C THR A 42 40.46 27.81 -67.55
N ASP A 43 40.26 28.93 -66.84
CA ASP A 43 38.92 29.51 -66.64
C ASP A 43 38.21 29.83 -67.96
N GLU A 44 38.97 30.19 -69.01
CA GLU A 44 38.46 30.45 -70.36
C GLU A 44 37.99 29.15 -71.05
N GLU A 45 38.79 28.08 -71.02
CA GLU A 45 38.41 26.77 -71.57
C GLU A 45 37.21 26.17 -70.84
N LEU A 46 37.18 26.21 -69.51
CA LEU A 46 36.06 25.72 -68.71
C LEU A 46 34.78 26.51 -69.02
N HIS A 47 34.87 27.83 -69.18
CA HIS A 47 33.74 28.66 -69.60
C HIS A 47 33.24 28.32 -71.01
N HIS A 48 34.15 28.04 -71.95
CA HIS A 48 33.77 27.58 -73.30
C HIS A 48 33.06 26.22 -73.28
N LEU A 49 33.55 25.25 -72.50
CA LEU A 49 32.94 23.91 -72.36
C LEU A 49 31.54 23.96 -71.72
N VAL A 50 31.38 24.68 -70.60
CA VAL A 50 30.06 24.95 -70.00
C VAL A 50 29.14 25.63 -71.03
N GLY A 51 29.66 26.63 -71.74
CA GLY A 51 28.94 27.34 -72.79
C GLY A 51 28.56 26.48 -73.99
N TYR A 52 29.21 25.34 -74.28
CA TYR A 52 28.72 24.37 -75.27
C TYR A 52 27.53 23.59 -74.70
N ILE A 53 27.65 23.03 -73.49
CA ILE A 53 26.58 22.25 -72.84
C ILE A 53 25.28 23.07 -72.71
N GLN A 54 25.38 24.35 -72.34
CA GLN A 54 24.24 25.27 -72.31
C GLN A 54 23.54 25.49 -73.67
N ARG A 55 24.26 25.34 -74.79
CA ARG A 55 23.73 25.52 -76.16
C ARG A 55 23.20 24.23 -76.80
N MET A 56 23.61 23.06 -76.31
CA MET A 56 23.11 21.75 -76.74
C MET A 56 22.00 21.21 -75.84
N SER A 57 21.78 21.83 -74.68
CA SER A 57 20.64 21.53 -73.81
C SER A 57 19.36 21.98 -74.50
N VAL A 58 18.40 21.06 -74.63
CA VAL A 58 17.09 21.31 -75.25
C VAL A 58 16.02 20.81 -74.28
N LEU A 59 15.29 21.75 -73.68
CA LEU A 59 14.08 21.49 -72.90
C LEU A 59 12.96 22.36 -73.47
N SER A 60 11.73 21.89 -73.35
CA SER A 60 10.52 22.47 -73.93
C SER A 60 10.25 23.93 -73.53
N CYS A 61 10.78 24.37 -72.38
CA CYS A 61 10.58 25.70 -71.80
C CYS A 61 11.86 26.55 -71.64
N LEU A 62 13.02 26.10 -72.14
CA LEU A 62 14.33 26.69 -71.81
C LEU A 62 14.53 28.14 -72.33
N ASP A 63 14.54 29.13 -71.42
CA ASP A 63 15.07 30.48 -71.70
C ASP A 63 16.53 30.59 -71.22
N HIS A 64 17.31 31.46 -71.86
CA HIS A 64 18.68 31.79 -71.45
C HIS A 64 18.77 32.44 -70.06
N ARG A 65 17.63 32.80 -69.46
CA ARG A 65 17.52 33.42 -68.12
C ARG A 65 17.50 32.41 -66.98
N ASP A 66 17.20 31.15 -67.26
CA ASP A 66 16.94 30.14 -66.23
C ASP A 66 18.25 29.53 -65.67
N TRP A 67 19.37 29.77 -66.35
CA TRP A 67 20.71 29.34 -65.95
C TRP A 67 21.22 30.09 -64.72
N HIS A 68 21.01 29.52 -63.54
CA HIS A 68 21.59 30.01 -62.29
C HIS A 68 22.89 29.29 -61.91
N GLU A 69 23.78 29.98 -61.17
CA GLU A 69 25.12 29.50 -60.81
C GLU A 69 25.15 28.07 -60.23
N GLY A 70 24.20 27.68 -59.37
CA GLY A 70 24.17 26.33 -58.80
C GLY A 70 24.03 25.19 -59.84
N THR A 71 23.49 25.48 -61.02
CA THR A 71 23.38 24.52 -62.14
C THR A 71 24.64 24.55 -63.00
N LEU A 72 25.23 25.74 -63.19
CA LEU A 72 26.53 25.91 -63.84
C LEU A 72 27.66 25.24 -63.03
N ASP A 73 27.63 25.32 -61.70
CA ASP A 73 28.57 24.64 -60.80
C ASP A 73 28.50 23.12 -60.93
N ILE A 74 27.30 22.55 -61.14
CA ILE A 74 27.16 21.10 -61.36
C ILE A 74 27.70 20.69 -62.73
N ILE A 75 27.60 21.54 -63.76
CA ILE A 75 28.20 21.31 -65.08
C ILE A 75 29.73 21.45 -65.02
N ARG A 76 30.25 22.50 -64.36
CA ARG A 76 31.70 22.67 -64.07
C ARG A 76 32.23 21.46 -63.30
N ARG A 77 31.50 21.03 -62.27
CA ARG A 77 31.81 19.85 -61.46
C ARG A 77 31.85 18.59 -62.31
N TRP A 78 30.87 18.35 -63.19
CA TRP A 78 30.90 17.21 -64.11
C TRP A 78 32.15 17.24 -65.00
N LEU A 79 32.46 18.38 -65.63
CA LEU A 79 33.65 18.54 -66.48
C LEU A 79 34.97 18.27 -65.72
N LEU A 80 35.05 18.62 -64.44
CA LEU A 80 36.23 18.41 -63.58
C LEU A 80 36.29 17.02 -62.94
N GLU A 81 35.16 16.42 -62.58
CA GLU A 81 35.04 15.15 -61.87
C GLU A 81 34.74 14.00 -62.84
N VAL A 82 35.77 13.54 -63.56
CA VAL A 82 35.71 12.55 -64.66
C VAL A 82 35.24 11.13 -64.26
N HIS A 83 34.78 10.93 -63.01
CA HIS A 83 34.28 9.64 -62.52
C HIS A 83 32.79 9.42 -62.82
N GLU A 84 31.99 10.48 -62.93
CA GLU A 84 30.56 10.37 -63.24
C GLU A 84 30.34 10.39 -64.77
N PRO A 85 29.88 9.31 -65.41
CA PRO A 85 29.78 9.23 -66.86
C PRO A 85 28.57 10.01 -67.43
N LEU A 86 27.63 10.42 -66.58
CA LEU A 86 26.35 11.01 -66.97
C LEU A 86 26.07 12.33 -66.22
N LEU A 87 25.64 13.33 -66.97
CA LEU A 87 25.07 14.60 -66.51
C LEU A 87 23.65 14.70 -67.05
N THR A 88 22.69 15.09 -66.22
CA THR A 88 21.32 15.41 -66.66
C THR A 88 20.92 16.82 -66.25
N ILE A 89 20.08 17.46 -67.06
CA ILE A 89 19.61 18.85 -66.90
C ILE A 89 18.10 18.86 -67.14
N TYR A 90 17.33 19.39 -66.19
CA TYR A 90 15.86 19.25 -66.11
C TYR A 90 15.24 20.37 -65.24
N TYR A 91 13.92 20.53 -65.26
CA TYR A 91 13.23 21.43 -64.32
C TYR A 91 12.74 20.67 -63.08
N ASP A 92 13.05 21.17 -61.88
CA ASP A 92 12.35 20.83 -60.63
C ASP A 92 11.54 22.06 -60.18
N ARG A 93 10.20 21.93 -60.17
CA ARG A 93 9.26 22.98 -59.72
C ARG A 93 9.59 24.37 -60.29
N ASP A 94 9.65 24.43 -61.62
CA ASP A 94 9.94 25.64 -62.41
C ASP A 94 11.36 26.22 -62.26
N ALA A 95 12.30 25.51 -61.62
CA ALA A 95 13.73 25.87 -61.54
C ALA A 95 14.62 24.90 -62.33
N LEU A 96 15.47 25.44 -63.23
CA LEU A 96 16.39 24.68 -64.06
C LEU A 96 17.55 24.09 -63.24
N SER A 97 17.46 22.80 -62.95
CA SER A 97 18.43 22.03 -62.17
C SER A 97 19.31 21.14 -63.04
N ALA A 98 20.44 20.71 -62.50
CA ALA A 98 21.26 19.63 -63.06
C ALA A 98 21.63 18.64 -61.97
N CYS A 99 21.90 17.37 -62.34
CA CYS A 99 22.52 16.41 -61.45
C CYS A 99 23.54 15.51 -62.18
N LEU A 100 24.46 14.95 -61.39
CA LEU A 100 25.32 13.86 -61.81
C LEU A 100 24.52 12.56 -61.68
N GLY A 101 24.44 11.77 -62.76
CA GLY A 101 23.51 10.64 -62.85
C GLY A 101 22.08 11.06 -63.23
N MET A 102 21.10 10.26 -62.79
CA MET A 102 19.66 10.44 -63.08
C MET A 102 18.92 11.12 -61.91
N PRO A 103 17.86 11.91 -62.18
CA PRO A 103 17.08 12.57 -61.12
C PRO A 103 16.23 11.59 -60.29
N ASN A 104 16.10 11.88 -59.00
CA ASN A 104 15.18 11.18 -58.08
C ASN A 104 13.75 11.79 -58.07
N THR A 105 13.52 12.83 -58.88
CA THR A 105 12.25 13.55 -59.02
C THR A 105 11.58 13.20 -60.35
N CYS A 106 10.25 13.24 -60.40
CA CYS A 106 9.52 13.15 -61.67
C CYS A 106 9.74 14.43 -62.47
N VAL A 107 10.05 14.30 -63.76
CA VAL A 107 10.39 15.41 -64.68
C VAL A 107 9.57 15.32 -65.95
N SER A 108 9.18 16.47 -66.52
CA SER A 108 8.50 16.58 -67.82
C SER A 108 9.41 16.19 -68.98
N ASP A 109 10.67 16.61 -68.88
CA ASP A 109 11.71 16.48 -69.89
C ASP A 109 13.08 16.69 -69.26
N LEU A 110 14.08 15.99 -69.80
CA LEU A 110 15.48 16.11 -69.41
C LEU A 110 16.39 16.06 -70.63
N SER A 111 17.44 16.89 -70.64
CA SER A 111 18.60 16.76 -71.50
C SER A 111 19.66 15.93 -70.77
N TYR A 112 20.24 14.94 -71.44
CA TYR A 112 21.33 14.14 -70.90
C TYR A 112 22.60 14.29 -71.74
N PHE A 113 23.75 14.25 -71.05
CA PHE A 113 25.09 14.30 -71.60
C PHE A 113 25.91 13.15 -71.02
N ARG A 114 26.44 12.30 -71.89
CA ARG A 114 27.24 11.12 -71.55
C ARG A 114 28.64 11.23 -72.17
N ARG A 115 29.62 10.82 -71.37
CA ARG A 115 31.02 10.56 -71.77
C ARG A 115 31.37 9.10 -71.54
N GLU A 116 32.48 8.65 -72.11
CA GLU A 116 33.12 7.40 -71.73
C GLU A 116 33.97 7.56 -70.44
N PRO A 117 34.20 6.50 -69.66
CA PRO A 117 34.82 6.62 -68.34
C PRO A 117 36.28 7.07 -68.40
N ASN A 118 36.61 8.15 -67.70
CA ASN A 118 37.91 8.86 -67.70
C ASN A 118 38.21 9.69 -68.97
N GLU A 119 37.21 9.97 -69.81
CA GLU A 119 37.34 10.83 -70.99
C GLU A 119 37.44 12.33 -70.61
N ILE A 120 38.51 13.00 -71.07
CA ILE A 120 38.72 14.44 -70.90
C ILE A 120 38.51 15.11 -72.27
N PHE A 121 37.50 15.97 -72.34
CA PHE A 121 37.18 16.67 -73.57
C PHE A 121 38.18 17.78 -73.91
N SER A 122 38.43 17.96 -75.20
CA SER A 122 39.09 19.15 -75.72
C SER A 122 38.07 20.20 -76.19
N VAL A 123 38.40 21.49 -76.11
CA VAL A 123 37.50 22.57 -76.57
C VAL A 123 37.20 22.45 -78.08
N GLU A 124 38.14 21.95 -78.87
CA GLU A 124 37.96 21.71 -80.31
C GLU A 124 37.20 20.41 -80.60
N GLY A 125 37.45 19.32 -79.86
CA GLY A 125 36.87 17.98 -80.10
C GLY A 125 35.50 17.72 -79.47
N PHE A 126 35.06 18.53 -78.49
CA PHE A 126 33.88 18.26 -77.65
C PHE A 126 32.65 17.76 -78.42
N HIS A 127 32.35 18.34 -79.58
CA HIS A 127 31.13 18.04 -80.35
C HIS A 127 31.14 16.67 -81.07
N ASP A 128 32.33 16.11 -81.32
CA ASP A 128 32.50 14.78 -81.93
C ASP A 128 32.66 13.68 -80.85
N GLU A 129 33.06 14.08 -79.64
CA GLU A 129 33.30 13.19 -78.48
C GLU A 129 32.02 12.99 -77.62
N ILE A 130 31.15 14.02 -77.51
CA ILE A 130 29.99 14.01 -76.61
C ILE A 130 28.81 13.17 -77.13
N ASN A 131 28.29 12.26 -76.30
CA ASN A 131 27.00 11.61 -76.55
C ASN A 131 25.89 12.38 -75.80
N PHE A 132 24.89 12.90 -76.50
CA PHE A 132 23.82 13.67 -75.87
C PHE A 132 22.44 13.38 -76.46
N GLY A 133 21.38 13.72 -75.73
CA GLY A 133 20.01 13.58 -76.19
C GLY A 133 18.98 14.07 -75.17
N THR A 134 17.71 13.92 -75.50
CA THR A 134 16.57 14.35 -74.67
C THR A 134 15.61 13.20 -74.44
N LEU A 135 15.05 13.11 -73.22
CA LEU A 135 13.96 12.20 -72.86
C LEU A 135 12.79 13.02 -72.30
N THR A 136 11.54 12.61 -72.55
CA THR A 136 10.36 13.19 -71.90
C THR A 136 9.86 12.27 -70.77
N SER A 137 8.82 12.69 -70.05
CA SER A 137 8.13 11.89 -69.04
C SER A 137 7.56 10.57 -69.57
N ASP A 138 7.33 10.47 -70.88
CA ASP A 138 6.91 9.24 -71.56
C ASP A 138 8.14 8.46 -72.05
N VAL A 139 8.77 7.72 -71.13
CA VAL A 139 10.06 7.05 -71.37
C VAL A 139 9.92 5.87 -72.33
N ASP A 140 8.87 5.06 -72.18
CA ASP A 140 8.58 3.92 -73.06
C ASP A 140 8.00 4.34 -74.42
N GLY A 141 7.21 5.43 -74.48
CA GLY A 141 6.82 6.06 -75.75
C GLY A 141 8.01 6.68 -76.49
N CYS A 142 8.90 7.40 -75.79
CA CYS A 142 10.15 7.89 -76.39
C CYS A 142 11.00 6.75 -76.97
N LEU A 143 11.16 5.65 -76.22
CA LEU A 143 11.88 4.47 -76.69
C LEU A 143 11.19 3.82 -77.89
N MET A 144 9.86 3.72 -77.89
CA MET A 144 9.06 3.19 -78.99
C MET A 144 9.20 4.04 -80.26
N GLU A 145 9.07 5.37 -80.18
CA GLU A 145 9.22 6.27 -81.33
C GLU A 145 10.65 6.23 -81.91
N LEU A 146 11.66 6.26 -81.03
CA LEU A 146 13.08 6.17 -81.41
C LEU A 146 13.40 4.83 -82.12
N LEU A 147 12.85 3.72 -81.63
CA LEU A 147 13.05 2.41 -82.24
C LEU A 147 12.28 2.25 -83.57
N ASP A 148 11.00 2.66 -83.65
CA ASP A 148 10.16 2.48 -84.85
C ASP A 148 10.49 3.49 -85.98
N ARG A 149 10.82 4.74 -85.65
CA ARG A 149 11.05 5.80 -86.65
C ARG A 149 12.50 5.97 -87.09
N LEU A 150 13.48 5.70 -86.22
CA LEU A 150 14.90 5.95 -86.52
C LEU A 150 15.68 4.64 -86.70
N TYR A 151 15.67 3.76 -85.70
CA TYR A 151 16.48 2.54 -85.75
C TYR A 151 15.89 1.46 -86.66
N ALA A 152 14.57 1.30 -86.73
CA ALA A 152 13.96 0.28 -87.58
C ALA A 152 14.19 0.53 -89.09
N PRO A 153 14.03 1.74 -89.65
CA PRO A 153 14.42 2.02 -91.03
C PRO A 153 15.93 1.86 -91.27
N PHE A 154 16.77 2.30 -90.33
CA PHE A 154 18.23 2.19 -90.42
C PHE A 154 18.68 0.72 -90.52
N PHE A 155 18.35 -0.13 -89.55
CA PHE A 155 18.79 -1.53 -89.53
C PHE A 155 18.16 -2.38 -90.65
N ARG A 156 16.97 -2.04 -91.15
CA ARG A 156 16.38 -2.69 -92.33
C ARG A 156 17.18 -2.42 -93.61
N ASN A 157 17.70 -1.20 -93.76
CA ASN A 157 18.46 -0.76 -94.93
C ASN A 157 19.99 -0.95 -94.81
N TYR A 158 20.51 -1.26 -93.61
CA TYR A 158 21.94 -1.42 -93.35
C TYR A 158 22.57 -2.52 -94.22
N LEU A 159 23.58 -2.17 -95.03
CA LEU A 159 24.10 -3.01 -96.10
C LEU A 159 25.26 -3.94 -95.69
N GLU A 160 25.97 -3.64 -94.60
CA GLU A 160 27.13 -4.44 -94.18
C GLU A 160 26.73 -5.77 -93.50
N TRP A 161 25.51 -5.84 -92.97
CA TRP A 161 24.98 -7.06 -92.37
C TRP A 161 24.49 -8.04 -93.43
N ASN A 162 24.87 -9.32 -93.28
CA ASN A 162 24.31 -10.37 -94.11
C ASN A 162 22.79 -10.47 -93.92
N ALA A 163 22.08 -10.81 -95.00
CA ALA A 163 20.61 -10.83 -95.02
C ALA A 163 20.02 -11.66 -93.87
N THR A 164 20.58 -12.85 -93.59
CA THR A 164 20.07 -13.75 -92.52
C THR A 164 20.15 -13.16 -91.11
N VAL A 165 21.20 -12.39 -90.79
CA VAL A 165 21.31 -11.67 -89.51
C VAL A 165 20.34 -10.49 -89.49
N ARG A 166 20.32 -9.69 -90.57
CA ARG A 166 19.43 -8.53 -90.70
C ARG A 166 17.95 -8.90 -90.55
N HIS A 167 17.49 -9.95 -91.24
CA HIS A 167 16.11 -10.45 -91.13
C HIS A 167 15.79 -11.01 -89.73
N ARG A 168 16.73 -11.69 -89.05
CA ARG A 168 16.53 -12.14 -87.66
C ARG A 168 16.40 -10.94 -86.72
N PHE A 169 17.28 -9.95 -86.84
CA PHE A 169 17.25 -8.74 -86.01
C PHE A 169 15.95 -7.96 -86.22
N CYS A 170 15.57 -7.67 -87.47
CA CYS A 170 14.32 -6.98 -87.79
C CYS A 170 13.08 -7.74 -87.30
N SER A 171 13.03 -9.08 -87.44
CA SER A 171 11.92 -9.88 -86.91
C SER A 171 11.86 -9.93 -85.38
N SER A 172 12.97 -9.77 -84.67
CA SER A 172 12.97 -9.62 -83.20
C SER A 172 12.57 -8.22 -82.79
N MET A 173 13.03 -7.19 -83.51
CA MET A 173 12.68 -5.79 -83.29
C MET A 173 11.19 -5.54 -83.52
N ASP A 174 10.57 -6.12 -84.55
CA ASP A 174 9.11 -6.04 -84.78
C ASP A 174 8.30 -6.69 -83.63
N ARG A 175 8.81 -7.75 -83.01
CA ARG A 175 8.17 -8.35 -81.81
C ARG A 175 8.37 -7.50 -80.56
N PHE A 176 9.54 -6.89 -80.40
CA PHE A 176 9.84 -6.02 -79.27
C PHE A 176 9.04 -4.72 -79.34
N LEU A 177 8.90 -4.13 -80.53
CA LEU A 177 7.99 -3.02 -80.80
C LEU A 177 6.53 -3.42 -80.55
N ALA A 178 6.06 -4.57 -81.05
CA ALA A 178 4.71 -5.05 -80.75
C ALA A 178 4.43 -5.21 -79.24
N PHE A 179 5.43 -5.69 -78.49
CA PHE A 179 5.37 -5.82 -77.03
C PHE A 179 5.36 -4.45 -76.32
N LEU A 180 6.24 -3.52 -76.70
CA LEU A 180 6.27 -2.16 -76.15
C LEU A 180 4.97 -1.39 -76.45
N THR A 181 4.50 -1.41 -77.70
CA THR A 181 3.21 -0.82 -78.10
C THR A 181 2.05 -1.44 -77.30
N GLY A 182 2.10 -2.75 -77.03
CA GLY A 182 1.13 -3.43 -76.18
C GLY A 182 1.15 -2.91 -74.75
N MET A 183 2.33 -2.89 -74.10
CA MET A 183 2.49 -2.44 -72.71
C MET A 183 2.08 -0.97 -72.52
N HIS A 184 2.63 -0.06 -73.32
CA HIS A 184 2.42 1.38 -73.22
C HIS A 184 0.93 1.75 -73.25
N HIS A 185 0.20 1.25 -74.24
CA HIS A 185 -1.23 1.56 -74.37
C HIS A 185 -2.09 0.77 -73.36
N GLN A 186 -1.67 -0.44 -72.94
CA GLN A 186 -2.35 -1.17 -71.86
C GLN A 186 -2.31 -0.43 -70.52
N ILE A 187 -1.20 0.27 -70.21
CA ILE A 187 -1.11 1.17 -69.03
C ILE A 187 -2.13 2.32 -69.16
N SER A 188 -2.38 2.78 -70.38
CA SER A 188 -3.39 3.81 -70.71
C SER A 188 -4.82 3.27 -70.87
N GLY A 189 -5.07 1.98 -70.58
CA GLY A 189 -6.38 1.34 -70.69
C GLY A 189 -6.86 1.08 -72.12
N VAL A 190 -6.01 1.25 -73.14
CA VAL A 190 -6.38 1.11 -74.56
C VAL A 190 -5.59 -0.03 -75.21
N ALA A 191 -6.28 -0.98 -75.83
CA ALA A 191 -5.60 -2.00 -76.63
C ALA A 191 -5.24 -1.45 -78.02
N VAL A 192 -3.96 -1.22 -78.30
CA VAL A 192 -3.47 -0.81 -79.63
C VAL A 192 -2.80 -1.95 -80.38
N LEU A 193 -3.21 -2.17 -81.63
CA LEU A 193 -2.62 -3.14 -82.57
C LEU A 193 -1.36 -2.53 -83.21
N TYR A 194 -0.18 -3.10 -82.94
CA TYR A 194 1.07 -2.66 -83.58
C TYR A 194 1.05 -2.90 -85.10
N VAL A 195 1.37 -1.85 -85.87
CA VAL A 195 1.56 -1.87 -87.32
C VAL A 195 2.93 -1.24 -87.63
N PRO A 196 3.93 -2.02 -88.11
CA PRO A 196 5.25 -1.48 -88.46
C PRO A 196 5.20 -0.28 -89.40
N TYR A 197 5.96 0.78 -89.09
CA TYR A 197 5.99 2.03 -89.85
C TYR A 197 6.13 1.84 -91.38
N VAL A 198 6.98 0.90 -91.79
CA VAL A 198 7.30 0.56 -93.20
C VAL A 198 6.06 0.22 -94.05
N ILE A 199 4.97 -0.23 -93.45
CA ILE A 199 3.71 -0.54 -94.16
C ILE A 199 3.03 0.73 -94.68
N LYS A 200 3.29 1.89 -94.06
CA LYS A 200 2.76 3.20 -94.49
C LYS A 200 3.50 3.75 -95.71
N GLU A 201 4.77 3.37 -95.90
CA GLU A 201 5.60 3.81 -97.03
C GLU A 201 5.45 2.92 -98.29
N LEU A 202 4.79 1.77 -98.16
CA LEU A 202 4.69 0.76 -99.22
C LEU A 202 3.71 1.17 -100.34
N THR A 203 4.26 1.80 -101.38
CA THR A 203 3.63 1.81 -102.71
C THR A 203 3.50 0.38 -103.26
N ALA A 204 2.51 0.14 -104.13
CA ALA A 204 2.05 -1.21 -104.52
C ALA A 204 3.00 -1.99 -105.48
N GLY A 205 4.24 -2.22 -105.03
CA GLY A 205 5.25 -3.07 -105.67
C GLY A 205 5.29 -4.50 -105.12
N SER A 206 6.19 -5.32 -105.68
CA SER A 206 6.28 -6.76 -105.38
C SER A 206 6.63 -7.07 -103.92
N VAL A 207 5.75 -7.78 -103.23
CA VAL A 207 5.93 -8.21 -101.83
C VAL A 207 6.89 -9.42 -101.77
N ASP A 208 7.95 -9.32 -100.96
CA ASP A 208 8.83 -10.47 -100.69
C ASP A 208 8.11 -11.49 -99.79
N ARG A 209 8.28 -12.79 -100.09
CA ARG A 209 7.87 -13.92 -99.26
C ARG A 209 8.41 -13.86 -97.83
N GLN A 210 9.53 -13.15 -97.62
CA GLN A 210 10.06 -12.88 -96.28
C GLN A 210 9.27 -11.80 -95.53
N MET A 211 8.76 -10.77 -96.23
CA MET A 211 7.88 -9.77 -95.64
C MET A 211 6.55 -10.39 -95.19
N VAL A 212 5.99 -11.31 -96.00
CA VAL A 212 4.81 -12.08 -95.60
C VAL A 212 5.02 -12.75 -94.23
N ARG A 213 6.16 -13.42 -94.03
CA ARG A 213 6.47 -14.10 -92.74
C ARG A 213 6.58 -13.15 -91.54
N SER A 214 7.06 -11.92 -91.72
CA SER A 214 6.99 -10.91 -90.64
C SER A 214 5.54 -10.49 -90.35
N LEU A 215 4.71 -10.30 -91.38
CA LEU A 215 3.29 -10.00 -91.20
C LEU A 215 2.52 -11.17 -90.54
N GLU A 216 2.88 -12.42 -90.83
CA GLU A 216 2.32 -13.60 -90.16
C GLU A 216 2.64 -13.62 -88.65
N GLY A 217 3.86 -13.21 -88.27
CA GLY A 217 4.26 -13.06 -86.87
C GLY A 217 3.50 -11.94 -86.13
N ILE A 218 3.19 -10.84 -86.82
CA ILE A 218 2.41 -9.73 -86.28
C ILE A 218 0.92 -10.10 -86.17
N ALA A 219 0.36 -10.76 -87.19
CA ALA A 219 -1.00 -11.26 -87.16
C ALA A 219 -1.21 -12.28 -86.02
N LEU A 220 -0.23 -13.16 -85.76
CA LEU A 220 -0.25 -14.03 -84.58
C LEU A 220 -0.38 -13.23 -83.28
N TYR A 221 0.39 -12.16 -83.10
CA TYR A 221 0.30 -11.28 -81.94
C TYR A 221 -1.08 -10.62 -81.81
N TRP A 222 -1.64 -10.10 -82.91
CA TRP A 222 -3.01 -9.58 -82.95
C TRP A 222 -4.04 -10.65 -82.53
N THR A 223 -3.93 -11.90 -83.02
CA THR A 223 -4.88 -12.96 -82.62
C THR A 223 -4.77 -13.32 -81.13
N THR A 224 -3.62 -13.16 -80.49
CA THR A 224 -3.50 -13.31 -79.03
C THR A 224 -4.10 -12.12 -78.29
N GLN A 225 -3.77 -10.89 -78.69
CA GLN A 225 -4.25 -9.66 -78.07
C GLN A 225 -5.79 -9.57 -78.10
N ILE A 226 -6.40 -9.74 -79.28
CA ILE A 226 -7.86 -9.72 -79.47
C ILE A 226 -8.54 -10.86 -78.70
N ARG A 227 -7.92 -12.05 -78.62
CA ARG A 227 -8.48 -13.19 -77.87
C ARG A 227 -8.52 -12.94 -76.36
N THR A 228 -7.49 -12.30 -75.81
CA THR A 228 -7.48 -11.91 -74.38
C THR A 228 -8.60 -10.91 -74.09
N LEU A 229 -8.73 -9.87 -74.92
CA LEU A 229 -9.71 -8.79 -74.73
C LEU A 229 -11.16 -9.28 -74.88
N LEU A 230 -11.43 -10.18 -75.82
CA LEU A 230 -12.76 -10.81 -75.95
C LEU A 230 -13.11 -11.69 -74.74
N GLY A 231 -12.11 -12.26 -74.06
CA GLY A 231 -12.24 -13.15 -72.91
C GLY A 231 -12.53 -12.45 -71.57
N ASP A 232 -12.45 -11.12 -71.50
CA ASP A 232 -12.77 -10.32 -70.31
C ASP A 232 -14.29 -10.12 -70.17
N ASP A 233 -15.03 -11.22 -70.00
CA ASP A 233 -16.50 -11.27 -70.11
C ASP A 233 -17.27 -11.00 -68.81
N THR A 234 -16.57 -10.71 -67.70
CA THR A 234 -17.19 -10.49 -66.39
C THR A 234 -16.51 -9.42 -65.55
N LEU A 235 -17.32 -8.56 -64.92
CA LEU A 235 -16.88 -7.67 -63.86
C LEU A 235 -16.22 -8.46 -62.72
N THR A 236 -14.92 -8.27 -62.52
CA THR A 236 -14.13 -8.89 -61.45
C THR A 236 -13.66 -7.83 -60.45
N VAL A 237 -14.44 -7.63 -59.38
CA VAL A 237 -14.08 -6.73 -58.25
C VAL A 237 -13.60 -7.58 -57.06
N PRO A 238 -12.30 -7.58 -56.72
CA PRO A 238 -11.82 -8.26 -55.53
C PRO A 238 -12.17 -7.47 -54.25
N HIS A 239 -12.88 -8.12 -53.33
CA HIS A 239 -13.13 -7.67 -51.94
C HIS A 239 -14.07 -6.47 -51.72
N ASP A 240 -14.76 -5.95 -52.74
CA ASP A 240 -15.75 -4.85 -52.58
C ASP A 240 -17.17 -5.24 -53.09
N LEU A 241 -18.18 -4.55 -52.56
CA LEU A 241 -19.61 -4.79 -52.74
C LEU A 241 -20.12 -4.24 -54.09
N ALA A 242 -19.70 -4.87 -55.20
CA ALA A 242 -20.11 -4.50 -56.56
C ALA A 242 -21.64 -4.26 -56.69
N THR A 243 -22.00 -3.08 -57.18
CA THR A 243 -23.35 -2.53 -57.26
C THR A 243 -23.93 -2.59 -58.67
N VAL A 244 -25.17 -2.12 -58.85
CA VAL A 244 -25.83 -2.03 -60.16
C VAL A 244 -25.16 -0.97 -61.06
N ARG A 245 -24.44 0.00 -60.48
CA ARG A 245 -23.63 0.99 -61.21
C ARG A 245 -22.39 0.34 -61.81
N ASP A 246 -21.67 -0.43 -61.02
CA ASP A 246 -20.35 -0.96 -61.42
C ASP A 246 -20.48 -1.99 -62.56
N GLU A 247 -21.59 -2.75 -62.58
CA GLU A 247 -21.97 -3.60 -63.72
C GLU A 247 -22.19 -2.76 -64.99
N PHE A 248 -22.91 -1.64 -64.90
CA PHE A 248 -23.17 -0.76 -66.05
C PHE A 248 -21.88 -0.10 -66.57
N GLU A 249 -21.03 0.41 -65.68
CA GLU A 249 -19.76 1.05 -66.03
C GLU A 249 -18.76 0.03 -66.64
N PHE A 250 -18.78 -1.24 -66.20
CA PHE A 250 -18.08 -2.34 -66.87
C PHE A 250 -18.58 -2.58 -68.31
N TRP A 251 -19.90 -2.57 -68.55
CA TRP A 251 -20.43 -2.73 -69.92
C TRP A 251 -20.15 -1.52 -70.81
N GLU A 252 -20.10 -0.29 -70.27
CA GLU A 252 -19.63 0.89 -71.01
C GLU A 252 -18.13 0.76 -71.36
N TYR A 253 -17.26 0.43 -70.40
CA TYR A 253 -15.83 0.16 -70.66
C TYR A 253 -15.61 -0.96 -71.70
N ARG A 254 -16.31 -2.10 -71.57
CA ARG A 254 -16.22 -3.21 -72.54
C ARG A 254 -16.69 -2.78 -73.93
N TYR A 255 -17.71 -1.92 -74.02
CA TYR A 255 -18.12 -1.33 -75.31
C TYR A 255 -17.05 -0.40 -75.89
N GLU A 256 -16.45 0.50 -75.10
CA GLU A 256 -15.41 1.43 -75.56
C GLU A 256 -14.17 0.69 -76.06
N VAL A 257 -13.68 -0.31 -75.32
CA VAL A 257 -12.56 -1.17 -75.71
C VAL A 257 -12.88 -1.94 -77.00
N LEU A 258 -14.07 -2.56 -77.10
CA LEU A 258 -14.48 -3.27 -78.31
C LEU A 258 -14.67 -2.33 -79.51
N GLN A 259 -15.13 -1.09 -79.29
CA GLN A 259 -15.24 -0.10 -80.36
C GLN A 259 -13.84 0.30 -80.85
N GLY A 260 -12.91 0.63 -79.93
CA GLY A 260 -11.53 0.98 -80.27
C GLY A 260 -10.80 -0.12 -81.04
N ILE A 261 -11.04 -1.40 -80.72
CA ILE A 261 -10.50 -2.54 -81.49
C ILE A 261 -11.12 -2.61 -82.89
N ASN A 262 -12.45 -2.44 -83.02
CA ASN A 262 -13.12 -2.47 -84.34
C ASN A 262 -12.70 -1.28 -85.22
N ASP A 263 -12.57 -0.08 -84.65
CA ASP A 263 -12.12 1.13 -85.34
C ASP A 263 -10.65 0.99 -85.80
N GLN A 264 -9.79 0.34 -85.01
CA GLN A 264 -8.42 -0.02 -85.43
C GLN A 264 -8.38 -1.08 -86.52
N LEU A 265 -9.20 -2.13 -86.42
CA LEU A 265 -9.34 -3.14 -87.48
C LEU A 265 -9.85 -2.54 -88.80
N ALA A 266 -10.60 -1.44 -88.75
CA ALA A 266 -11.05 -0.69 -89.91
C ALA A 266 -9.99 0.27 -90.50
N GLN A 267 -8.86 0.53 -89.82
CA GLN A 267 -7.81 1.43 -90.33
C GLN A 267 -7.19 0.91 -91.62
N SER A 268 -6.90 1.83 -92.55
CA SER A 268 -6.41 1.46 -93.89
C SER A 268 -5.11 0.66 -93.88
N ASP A 269 -4.24 0.86 -92.88
CA ASP A 269 -2.96 0.16 -92.78
C ASP A 269 -3.12 -1.28 -92.26
N VAL A 270 -4.03 -1.50 -91.31
CA VAL A 270 -4.41 -2.85 -90.84
C VAL A 270 -5.10 -3.61 -91.98
N GLN A 271 -6.01 -2.96 -92.71
CA GLN A 271 -6.66 -3.55 -93.88
C GLN A 271 -5.68 -3.89 -95.01
N LYS A 272 -4.63 -3.08 -95.26
CA LYS A 272 -3.53 -3.45 -96.18
C LYS A 272 -2.85 -4.75 -95.72
N VAL A 273 -2.50 -4.88 -94.44
CA VAL A 273 -1.87 -6.11 -93.91
C VAL A 273 -2.78 -7.33 -94.09
N LEU A 274 -4.07 -7.22 -93.76
CA LEU A 274 -5.03 -8.30 -93.93
C LEU A 274 -5.18 -8.70 -95.40
N LEU A 275 -5.30 -7.75 -96.33
CA LEU A 275 -5.33 -8.00 -97.77
C LEU A 275 -4.05 -8.69 -98.29
N LEU A 276 -2.88 -8.30 -97.79
CA LEU A 276 -1.61 -8.95 -98.15
C LEU A 276 -1.54 -10.40 -97.65
N LEU A 277 -2.00 -10.68 -96.43
CA LEU A 277 -2.04 -12.03 -95.86
C LEU A 277 -3.10 -12.94 -96.53
N HIS A 278 -4.23 -12.37 -96.95
CA HIS A 278 -5.22 -13.02 -97.80
C HIS A 278 -4.63 -13.42 -99.16
N ASN A 279 -4.02 -12.47 -99.86
CA ASN A 279 -3.40 -12.67 -101.18
C ASN A 279 -2.20 -13.64 -101.15
N ALA A 280 -1.52 -13.75 -100.00
CA ALA A 280 -0.43 -14.71 -99.78
C ALA A 280 -0.90 -16.10 -99.30
N HIS A 281 -2.22 -16.29 -99.08
CA HIS A 281 -2.82 -17.52 -98.53
C HIS A 281 -2.18 -17.98 -97.20
N SER A 282 -2.02 -17.08 -96.24
CA SER A 282 -1.50 -17.43 -94.92
C SER A 282 -2.41 -18.39 -94.14
N VAL A 283 -1.79 -19.25 -93.33
CA VAL A 283 -2.46 -20.23 -92.44
C VAL A 283 -3.25 -19.53 -91.32
N HIS A 284 -2.88 -18.30 -90.94
CA HIS A 284 -3.47 -17.59 -89.81
C HIS A 284 -4.74 -16.79 -90.16
N THR A 285 -4.98 -16.53 -91.46
CA THR A 285 -6.09 -15.69 -91.94
C THR A 285 -7.47 -16.14 -91.39
N PRO A 286 -7.88 -17.43 -91.48
CA PRO A 286 -9.21 -17.83 -91.00
C PRO A 286 -9.40 -17.71 -89.48
N GLN A 287 -8.32 -17.73 -88.71
CA GLN A 287 -8.37 -17.50 -87.25
C GLN A 287 -8.50 -16.01 -86.93
N MET A 288 -7.95 -15.13 -87.77
CA MET A 288 -8.10 -13.69 -87.63
C MET A 288 -9.52 -13.25 -88.03
N ASP A 289 -10.02 -13.71 -89.18
CA ASP A 289 -11.38 -13.36 -89.65
C ASP A 289 -12.45 -13.80 -88.64
N GLY A 290 -12.31 -15.00 -88.08
CA GLY A 290 -13.18 -15.52 -87.03
C GLY A 290 -13.10 -14.77 -85.68
N LEU A 291 -12.02 -14.02 -85.41
CA LEU A 291 -11.94 -13.10 -84.28
C LEU A 291 -12.53 -11.73 -84.60
N ILE A 292 -12.38 -11.24 -85.84
CA ILE A 292 -12.94 -9.97 -86.32
C ILE A 292 -14.47 -10.00 -86.26
N GLU A 293 -15.13 -11.04 -86.78
CA GLU A 293 -16.60 -11.14 -86.70
C GLU A 293 -17.07 -11.27 -85.24
N ARG A 294 -16.33 -12.00 -84.40
CA ARG A 294 -16.65 -12.15 -82.97
C ARG A 294 -16.54 -10.82 -82.22
N ALA A 295 -15.59 -9.97 -82.58
CA ALA A 295 -15.47 -8.61 -82.03
C ALA A 295 -16.62 -7.69 -82.43
N LYS A 296 -17.22 -7.88 -83.61
CA LYS A 296 -18.45 -7.18 -84.02
C LYS A 296 -19.68 -7.69 -83.26
N GLU A 297 -19.80 -9.01 -83.08
CA GLU A 297 -20.88 -9.59 -82.27
C GLU A 297 -20.84 -9.10 -80.81
N GLU A 298 -19.67 -9.13 -80.16
CA GLU A 298 -19.50 -8.67 -78.78
C GLU A 298 -19.75 -7.17 -78.62
N LEU A 299 -19.40 -6.34 -79.62
CA LEU A 299 -19.74 -4.92 -79.64
C LEU A 299 -21.26 -4.70 -79.66
N LEU A 300 -21.99 -5.44 -80.51
CA LEU A 300 -23.46 -5.36 -80.61
C LEU A 300 -24.15 -5.86 -79.33
N LYS A 301 -23.65 -6.93 -78.70
CA LYS A 301 -24.12 -7.42 -77.40
C LYS A 301 -23.95 -6.36 -76.31
N SER A 302 -22.74 -5.80 -76.20
CA SER A 302 -22.41 -4.77 -75.20
C SER A 302 -23.29 -3.53 -75.36
N LEU A 303 -23.48 -3.05 -76.60
CA LEU A 303 -24.37 -1.94 -76.92
C LEU A 303 -25.86 -2.21 -76.60
N SER A 304 -26.32 -3.48 -76.66
CA SER A 304 -27.66 -3.83 -76.19
C SER A 304 -27.72 -3.83 -74.66
N ASN A 305 -26.75 -4.46 -73.99
CA ASN A 305 -26.68 -4.56 -72.53
C ASN A 305 -26.69 -3.17 -71.87
N ILE A 306 -25.89 -2.21 -72.35
CA ILE A 306 -25.89 -0.81 -71.88
C ILE A 306 -27.30 -0.20 -71.93
N LYS A 307 -28.05 -0.37 -73.02
CA LYS A 307 -29.40 0.22 -73.18
C LYS A 307 -30.38 -0.29 -72.12
N PHE A 308 -30.28 -1.57 -71.76
CA PHE A 308 -31.14 -2.20 -70.75
C PHE A 308 -30.69 -1.85 -69.32
N LEU A 309 -29.38 -1.92 -69.03
CA LEU A 309 -28.83 -1.61 -67.71
C LEU A 309 -29.01 -0.13 -67.34
N ARG A 310 -28.94 0.80 -68.32
CA ARG A 310 -29.20 2.23 -68.13
C ARG A 310 -30.58 2.54 -67.51
N LEU A 311 -31.56 1.66 -67.70
CA LEU A 311 -32.89 1.78 -67.10
C LEU A 311 -32.89 1.69 -65.56
N LEU A 312 -31.85 1.08 -64.98
CA LEU A 312 -31.70 0.91 -63.53
C LEU A 312 -30.96 2.07 -62.86
N ILE A 313 -30.11 2.82 -63.59
CA ILE A 313 -29.21 3.82 -62.99
C ILE A 313 -29.96 4.96 -62.28
N GLU A 314 -30.97 5.56 -62.89
CA GLU A 314 -31.76 6.65 -62.26
C GLU A 314 -32.65 6.16 -61.08
N PRO A 315 -33.28 4.97 -61.15
CA PRO A 315 -33.90 4.34 -59.98
C PRO A 315 -32.92 3.97 -58.85
N CYS A 316 -31.77 3.38 -59.17
CA CYS A 316 -30.77 2.96 -58.19
C CYS A 316 -30.09 4.16 -57.52
N SER A 317 -29.80 5.25 -58.24
CA SER A 317 -29.22 6.46 -57.62
C SER A 317 -30.13 7.12 -56.58
N LYS A 318 -31.42 6.77 -56.55
CA LYS A 318 -32.38 7.24 -55.54
C LYS A 318 -32.43 6.35 -54.29
N ILE A 319 -31.79 5.18 -54.33
CA ILE A 319 -31.51 4.36 -53.14
C ILE A 319 -30.43 5.07 -52.31
N ASP A 320 -29.33 5.44 -52.96
CA ASP A 320 -28.16 6.06 -52.29
C ASP A 320 -28.50 7.41 -51.62
N VAL A 321 -29.47 8.15 -52.16
CA VAL A 321 -29.90 9.49 -51.69
C VAL A 321 -31.17 9.42 -50.81
N ALA A 322 -31.67 8.22 -50.46
CA ALA A 322 -32.87 8.07 -49.63
C ALA A 322 -32.64 8.58 -48.19
N THR A 323 -33.62 9.24 -47.57
CA THR A 323 -33.45 9.80 -46.21
C THR A 323 -33.43 8.74 -45.09
N GLY A 324 -33.69 7.47 -45.42
CA GLY A 324 -33.59 6.35 -44.50
C GLY A 324 -34.20 5.05 -45.04
N PRO A 325 -34.00 3.91 -44.36
CA PRO A 325 -34.39 2.59 -44.89
C PRO A 325 -35.91 2.42 -45.13
N ALA A 326 -36.74 3.17 -44.42
CA ALA A 326 -38.20 3.20 -44.60
C ALA A 326 -38.66 3.95 -45.87
N GLU A 327 -37.79 4.72 -46.52
CA GLU A 327 -38.03 5.31 -47.84
C GLU A 327 -37.54 4.36 -48.94
N LEU A 328 -36.35 3.77 -48.73
CA LEU A 328 -35.72 2.77 -49.61
C LEU A 328 -36.70 1.64 -49.97
N THR A 329 -37.39 1.07 -48.98
CA THR A 329 -38.37 -0.03 -49.20
C THR A 329 -39.53 0.35 -50.13
N LYS A 330 -39.86 1.64 -50.29
CA LYS A 330 -40.88 2.13 -51.23
C LYS A 330 -40.36 2.15 -52.68
N LEU A 331 -39.04 2.25 -52.89
CA LEU A 331 -38.41 2.30 -54.21
C LEU A 331 -38.18 0.90 -54.80
N LEU A 332 -37.87 -0.09 -53.95
CA LEU A 332 -37.53 -1.46 -54.36
C LEU A 332 -38.51 -2.12 -55.35
N PRO A 333 -39.86 -2.00 -55.21
CA PRO A 333 -40.78 -2.62 -56.16
C PRO A 333 -40.57 -2.12 -57.60
N ARG A 334 -40.25 -0.83 -57.80
CA ARG A 334 -39.96 -0.27 -59.13
C ARG A 334 -38.68 -0.87 -59.71
N VAL A 335 -37.63 -1.02 -58.89
CA VAL A 335 -36.34 -1.59 -59.33
C VAL A 335 -36.49 -3.07 -59.69
N ILE A 336 -37.17 -3.86 -58.85
CA ILE A 336 -37.43 -5.29 -59.10
C ILE A 336 -38.28 -5.48 -60.37
N HIS A 337 -39.27 -4.62 -60.62
CA HIS A 337 -40.05 -4.64 -61.86
C HIS A 337 -39.22 -4.24 -63.10
N LEU A 338 -38.21 -3.39 -62.97
CA LEU A 338 -37.29 -3.05 -64.06
C LEU A 338 -36.29 -4.19 -64.35
N ILE A 339 -35.75 -4.85 -63.33
CA ILE A 339 -34.93 -6.07 -63.52
C ILE A 339 -35.76 -7.16 -64.24
N ARG A 340 -37.04 -7.33 -63.86
CA ARG A 340 -37.98 -8.20 -64.59
C ARG A 340 -38.27 -7.72 -66.03
N PHE A 341 -38.30 -6.41 -66.29
CA PHE A 341 -38.44 -5.90 -67.65
C PHE A 341 -37.22 -6.28 -68.52
N ILE A 342 -36.01 -6.19 -67.96
CA ILE A 342 -34.77 -6.62 -68.64
C ILE A 342 -34.81 -8.13 -68.94
N TRP A 343 -35.18 -8.97 -67.96
CA TRP A 343 -35.35 -10.43 -68.14
C TRP A 343 -36.24 -10.79 -69.33
N LEU A 344 -37.33 -10.04 -69.52
CA LEU A 344 -38.37 -10.36 -70.53
C LEU A 344 -38.13 -9.72 -71.90
N ASN A 345 -37.28 -8.70 -72.02
CA ASN A 345 -37.17 -7.88 -73.24
C ASN A 345 -35.73 -7.70 -73.74
N SER A 346 -34.70 -8.13 -72.99
CA SER A 346 -33.31 -8.06 -73.47
C SER A 346 -32.97 -9.22 -74.41
N ASP A 347 -32.31 -8.91 -75.52
CA ASP A 347 -31.84 -9.92 -76.50
C ASP A 347 -30.71 -10.80 -75.92
N TYR A 348 -29.85 -10.21 -75.09
CA TYR A 348 -28.61 -10.83 -74.60
C TYR A 348 -28.46 -10.82 -73.07
N TYR A 349 -29.09 -9.88 -72.35
CA TYR A 349 -29.03 -9.79 -70.87
C TYR A 349 -30.25 -10.48 -70.22
N ASN A 350 -30.52 -11.73 -70.62
CA ASN A 350 -31.71 -12.49 -70.23
C ASN A 350 -31.39 -13.84 -69.54
N THR A 351 -30.13 -14.05 -69.12
CA THR A 351 -29.70 -15.32 -68.53
C THR A 351 -29.81 -15.34 -67.00
N THR A 352 -30.11 -16.52 -66.44
CA THR A 352 -30.26 -16.76 -64.99
C THR A 352 -29.09 -16.21 -64.18
N ARG A 353 -27.85 -16.42 -64.66
CA ARG A 353 -26.61 -15.96 -64.00
C ARG A 353 -26.51 -14.43 -63.94
N LEU A 354 -26.76 -13.74 -65.05
CA LEU A 354 -26.62 -12.27 -65.13
C LEU A 354 -27.69 -11.55 -64.30
N ILE A 355 -28.89 -12.10 -64.21
CA ILE A 355 -30.02 -11.48 -63.50
C ILE A 355 -30.01 -11.83 -62.00
N ALA A 356 -29.57 -13.03 -61.61
CA ALA A 356 -29.17 -13.29 -60.22
C ALA A 356 -28.01 -12.37 -59.81
N GLY A 357 -27.06 -12.11 -60.72
CA GLY A 357 -26.02 -11.08 -60.58
C GLY A 357 -26.60 -9.69 -60.27
N LEU A 358 -27.54 -9.19 -61.08
CA LEU A 358 -28.20 -7.90 -60.81
C LEU A 358 -28.93 -7.85 -59.46
N PHE A 359 -29.63 -8.93 -59.07
CA PHE A 359 -30.29 -8.96 -57.76
C PHE A 359 -29.29 -9.00 -56.60
N ARG A 360 -28.13 -9.67 -56.76
CA ARG A 360 -27.02 -9.63 -55.79
C ARG A 360 -26.34 -8.26 -55.75
N ASN A 361 -26.16 -7.60 -56.89
CA ASN A 361 -25.58 -6.26 -56.96
C ASN A 361 -26.55 -5.20 -56.38
N LEU A 362 -27.87 -5.41 -56.48
CA LEU A 362 -28.88 -4.66 -55.74
C LEU A 362 -28.83 -4.96 -54.23
N SER A 363 -28.68 -6.23 -53.84
CA SER A 363 -28.44 -6.63 -52.44
C SER A 363 -27.23 -5.89 -51.84
N ASN A 364 -26.12 -5.85 -52.57
CA ASN A 364 -24.90 -5.12 -52.21
C ASN A 364 -25.15 -3.62 -52.01
N GLN A 365 -25.91 -2.98 -52.91
CA GLN A 365 -26.27 -1.56 -52.79
C GLN A 365 -27.11 -1.27 -51.53
N ILE A 366 -28.05 -2.17 -51.18
CA ILE A 366 -28.85 -2.06 -49.94
C ILE A 366 -27.96 -2.22 -48.70
N ILE A 367 -27.03 -3.19 -48.70
CA ILE A 367 -26.07 -3.40 -47.61
C ILE A 367 -25.19 -2.16 -47.41
N ARG A 368 -24.67 -1.58 -48.49
CA ARG A 368 -23.87 -0.36 -48.46
C ARG A 368 -24.64 0.81 -47.86
N PHE A 369 -25.84 1.10 -48.37
CA PHE A 369 -26.70 2.17 -47.82
C PHE A 369 -26.97 1.98 -46.32
N CYS A 370 -27.34 0.77 -45.90
CA CYS A 370 -27.58 0.47 -44.49
C CYS A 370 -26.30 0.62 -43.63
N THR A 371 -25.13 0.23 -44.16
CA THR A 371 -23.83 0.37 -43.48
C THR A 371 -23.46 1.83 -43.26
N GLU A 372 -23.63 2.69 -44.28
CA GLU A 372 -23.40 4.14 -44.19
C GLU A 372 -24.33 4.80 -43.15
N GLN A 373 -25.57 4.32 -43.00
CA GLN A 373 -26.53 4.80 -42.00
C GLN A 373 -26.27 4.27 -40.58
N THR A 374 -25.73 3.05 -40.42
CA THR A 374 -25.53 2.42 -39.09
C THR A 374 -24.44 3.11 -38.27
N LYS A 375 -23.38 3.65 -38.90
CA LYS A 375 -22.28 4.38 -38.22
C LYS A 375 -21.72 3.66 -36.97
N VAL A 376 -21.11 2.51 -37.17
CA VAL A 376 -20.53 1.65 -36.11
C VAL A 376 -19.66 2.45 -35.12
N ASP A 377 -18.85 3.38 -35.62
CA ASP A 377 -18.00 4.31 -34.87
C ASP A 377 -18.79 5.07 -33.78
N GLU A 378 -19.93 5.68 -34.15
CA GLU A 378 -20.76 6.42 -33.20
C GLU A 378 -21.41 5.49 -32.18
N ILE A 379 -21.77 4.26 -32.58
CA ILE A 379 -22.34 3.25 -31.68
C ILE A 379 -21.31 2.85 -30.62
N LEU A 380 -20.12 2.39 -31.04
CA LEU A 380 -19.06 1.92 -30.14
C LEU A 380 -18.56 3.02 -29.20
N SER A 381 -18.58 4.29 -29.63
CA SER A 381 -18.25 5.45 -28.79
C SER A 381 -19.16 5.67 -27.58
N GLY A 382 -20.29 4.95 -27.49
CA GLY A 382 -21.20 4.98 -26.34
C GLY A 382 -22.67 5.24 -26.67
N LYS A 383 -23.13 4.92 -27.89
CA LYS A 383 -24.53 5.10 -28.32
C LYS A 383 -25.27 3.78 -28.60
N PRO A 384 -25.46 2.89 -27.60
CA PRO A 384 -26.05 1.57 -27.82
C PRO A 384 -27.56 1.59 -28.08
N ARG A 385 -28.32 2.60 -27.62
CA ARG A 385 -29.77 2.68 -27.91
C ARG A 385 -30.02 3.15 -29.34
N PHE A 386 -29.27 4.14 -29.80
CA PHE A 386 -29.21 4.50 -31.22
C PHE A 386 -28.81 3.28 -32.06
N GLY A 387 -27.75 2.57 -31.66
CA GLY A 387 -27.27 1.36 -32.34
C GLY A 387 -28.32 0.27 -32.47
N ILE A 388 -28.99 -0.10 -31.38
CA ILE A 388 -30.09 -1.09 -31.40
C ILE A 388 -31.21 -0.64 -32.34
N ASN A 389 -31.61 0.63 -32.28
CA ASN A 389 -32.69 1.14 -33.13
C ASN A 389 -32.32 1.12 -34.62
N ILE A 390 -31.16 1.66 -35.01
CA ILE A 390 -30.75 1.73 -36.42
C ILE A 390 -30.48 0.34 -37.00
N CYS A 391 -29.92 -0.59 -36.23
CA CYS A 391 -29.71 -1.97 -36.67
C CYS A 391 -31.04 -2.72 -36.89
N ASN A 392 -32.03 -2.57 -36.00
CA ASN A 392 -33.36 -3.18 -36.23
C ASN A 392 -34.04 -2.60 -37.49
N VAL A 393 -33.98 -1.28 -37.71
CA VAL A 393 -34.54 -0.65 -38.92
C VAL A 393 -33.82 -1.11 -40.20
N ALA A 394 -32.51 -1.39 -40.15
CA ALA A 394 -31.77 -1.98 -41.26
C ALA A 394 -32.13 -3.46 -41.50
N ILE A 395 -32.32 -4.26 -40.44
CA ILE A 395 -32.82 -5.64 -40.54
C ILE A 395 -34.23 -5.67 -41.16
N ASP A 396 -35.16 -4.84 -40.67
CA ASP A 396 -36.51 -4.74 -41.21
C ASP A 396 -36.52 -4.35 -42.70
N CYS A 397 -35.60 -3.48 -43.12
CA CYS A 397 -35.41 -3.10 -44.52
C CYS A 397 -34.96 -4.31 -45.37
N CYS A 398 -33.98 -5.07 -44.90
CA CYS A 398 -33.47 -6.28 -45.56
C CYS A 398 -34.54 -7.38 -45.66
N LEU A 399 -35.29 -7.62 -44.58
CA LEU A 399 -36.41 -8.58 -44.55
C LEU A 399 -37.58 -8.11 -45.44
N THR A 400 -37.81 -6.80 -45.54
CA THR A 400 -38.83 -6.23 -46.43
C THR A 400 -38.44 -6.40 -47.91
N TYR A 401 -37.16 -6.22 -48.28
CA TYR A 401 -36.67 -6.50 -49.63
C TYR A 401 -36.93 -7.96 -50.04
N LYS A 402 -36.51 -8.92 -49.20
CA LYS A 402 -36.83 -10.35 -49.37
C LYS A 402 -38.33 -10.56 -49.52
N GLY A 403 -39.12 -10.03 -48.59
CA GLY A 403 -40.58 -10.13 -48.58
C GLY A 403 -41.31 -9.46 -49.76
N ILE A 404 -40.65 -8.57 -50.52
CA ILE A 404 -41.16 -8.03 -51.79
C ILE A 404 -40.80 -8.96 -52.94
N TYR A 405 -39.54 -9.42 -53.02
CA TYR A 405 -39.07 -10.38 -54.02
C TYR A 405 -39.91 -11.67 -53.96
N ASP A 406 -40.09 -12.25 -52.77
CA ASP A 406 -40.92 -13.41 -52.48
C ASP A 406 -42.32 -13.33 -53.10
N LYS A 407 -42.99 -12.18 -52.89
CA LYS A 407 -44.36 -11.95 -53.38
C LYS A 407 -44.39 -11.91 -54.90
N ILE A 408 -43.43 -11.20 -55.51
CA ILE A 408 -43.32 -11.07 -56.97
C ILE A 408 -42.98 -12.43 -57.61
N SER A 409 -42.09 -13.22 -56.99
CA SER A 409 -41.74 -14.59 -57.40
C SER A 409 -42.95 -15.54 -57.32
N LYS A 410 -43.69 -15.51 -56.20
CA LYS A 410 -44.89 -16.36 -55.98
C LYS A 410 -46.05 -15.96 -56.90
N GLU A 411 -46.23 -14.66 -57.19
CA GLU A 411 -47.15 -14.19 -58.23
C GLU A 411 -46.75 -14.61 -59.64
N LEU A 412 -45.45 -14.67 -59.95
CA LEU A 412 -44.94 -15.12 -61.24
C LEU A 412 -45.19 -16.61 -61.47
N ALA A 413 -44.88 -17.45 -60.48
CA ALA A 413 -45.10 -18.90 -60.54
C ALA A 413 -46.58 -19.27 -60.81
N GLN A 414 -47.52 -18.48 -60.30
CA GLN A 414 -48.96 -18.67 -60.54
C GLN A 414 -49.44 -18.27 -61.94
N LYS A 415 -48.66 -17.47 -62.70
CA LYS A 415 -49.10 -16.82 -63.94
C LYS A 415 -48.57 -17.45 -65.23
N GLN A 416 -47.89 -18.61 -65.15
CA GLN A 416 -47.38 -19.42 -66.28
C GLN A 416 -46.83 -18.59 -67.47
N SER A 417 -45.76 -17.83 -67.23
CA SER A 417 -45.03 -17.12 -68.29
C SER A 417 -44.20 -18.09 -69.14
N GLN A 418 -43.89 -17.70 -70.39
CA GLN A 418 -43.14 -18.53 -71.35
C GLN A 418 -41.68 -18.81 -70.95
N LEU A 419 -41.13 -18.01 -70.02
CA LEU A 419 -39.82 -18.21 -69.39
C LEU A 419 -40.04 -18.52 -67.89
N PRO A 420 -39.46 -19.61 -67.35
CA PRO A 420 -39.55 -19.92 -65.93
C PRO A 420 -38.70 -18.95 -65.11
N TRP A 421 -39.22 -18.54 -63.94
CA TRP A 421 -38.51 -17.67 -62.98
C TRP A 421 -37.74 -18.54 -61.97
N GLU A 422 -36.71 -19.22 -62.45
CA GLU A 422 -35.88 -20.16 -61.68
C GLU A 422 -34.53 -19.51 -61.32
N LEU A 423 -34.56 -18.56 -60.39
CA LEU A 423 -33.37 -17.91 -59.81
C LEU A 423 -33.02 -18.54 -58.46
N ASP A 424 -31.73 -18.80 -58.22
CA ASP A 424 -31.24 -19.28 -56.93
C ASP A 424 -31.24 -18.14 -55.88
N GLU A 425 -32.16 -18.23 -54.94
CA GLU A 425 -32.31 -17.30 -53.81
C GLU A 425 -31.03 -17.25 -52.94
N GLY A 426 -30.26 -18.34 -52.86
CA GLY A 426 -28.99 -18.40 -52.13
C GLY A 426 -27.92 -17.50 -52.74
N LEU A 427 -27.81 -17.45 -54.07
CA LEU A 427 -26.85 -16.59 -54.78
C LEU A 427 -27.23 -15.10 -54.76
N ILE A 428 -28.50 -14.79 -54.48
CA ILE A 428 -29.03 -13.42 -54.40
C ILE A 428 -28.93 -12.85 -52.98
N PHE A 429 -29.18 -13.68 -51.97
CA PHE A 429 -29.42 -13.23 -50.60
C PHE A 429 -28.34 -13.58 -49.57
N ASN A 430 -27.37 -14.46 -49.90
CA ASN A 430 -26.28 -14.84 -48.99
C ASN A 430 -25.61 -13.65 -48.28
N HIS A 431 -25.33 -12.55 -49.01
CA HIS A 431 -24.74 -11.35 -48.44
C HIS A 431 -25.68 -10.62 -47.47
N ILE A 432 -26.99 -10.63 -47.73
CA ILE A 432 -28.00 -10.03 -46.85
C ILE A 432 -28.18 -10.84 -45.58
N ASP A 433 -28.21 -12.18 -45.67
CA ASP A 433 -28.29 -13.02 -44.47
C ASP A 433 -27.04 -12.84 -43.59
N ALA A 434 -25.85 -12.84 -44.19
CA ALA A 434 -24.60 -12.55 -43.47
C ALA A 434 -24.56 -11.13 -42.86
N PHE A 435 -25.15 -10.14 -43.52
CA PHE A 435 -25.28 -8.77 -43.00
C PHE A 435 -26.32 -8.66 -41.87
N VAL A 436 -27.46 -9.36 -41.96
CA VAL A 436 -28.47 -9.42 -40.90
C VAL A 436 -27.91 -10.12 -39.64
N GLU A 437 -27.13 -11.18 -39.79
CA GLU A 437 -26.42 -11.79 -38.64
C GLU A 437 -25.43 -10.81 -38.00
N ARG A 438 -24.65 -10.06 -38.80
CA ARG A 438 -23.73 -9.02 -38.29
C ARG A 438 -24.46 -7.85 -37.60
N LEU A 439 -25.64 -7.46 -38.08
CA LEU A 439 -26.48 -6.47 -37.39
C LEU A 439 -27.02 -7.02 -36.06
N ASN A 440 -27.32 -8.32 -35.97
CA ASN A 440 -27.64 -8.97 -34.69
C ASN A 440 -26.41 -9.05 -33.76
N ASP A 441 -25.20 -9.28 -34.29
CA ASP A 441 -23.95 -9.20 -33.51
C ASP A 441 -23.74 -7.80 -32.91
N VAL A 442 -23.99 -6.73 -33.68
CA VAL A 442 -23.92 -5.35 -33.19
C VAL A 442 -25.00 -5.08 -32.12
N ILE A 443 -26.21 -5.62 -32.27
CA ILE A 443 -27.26 -5.54 -31.23
C ILE A 443 -26.83 -6.27 -29.95
N ASP A 444 -26.22 -7.45 -30.03
CA ASP A 444 -25.66 -8.19 -28.89
C ASP A 444 -24.56 -7.38 -28.16
N ILE A 445 -23.71 -6.67 -28.91
CA ILE A 445 -22.70 -5.75 -28.35
C ILE A 445 -23.38 -4.57 -27.66
N CYS A 446 -24.39 -3.94 -28.27
CA CYS A 446 -25.11 -2.81 -27.69
C CYS A 446 -25.88 -3.20 -26.40
N GLU A 447 -26.54 -4.36 -26.36
CA GLU A 447 -27.13 -4.87 -25.11
C GLU A 447 -26.04 -5.04 -24.03
N SER A 448 -24.85 -5.52 -24.41
CA SER A 448 -23.73 -5.72 -23.49
C SER A 448 -23.13 -4.41 -22.98
N MET A 449 -23.08 -3.35 -23.79
CA MET A 449 -22.65 -2.00 -23.38
C MET A 449 -23.53 -1.40 -22.28
N ILE A 450 -24.85 -1.57 -22.39
CA ILE A 450 -25.82 -1.13 -21.37
C ILE A 450 -25.68 -1.96 -20.09
N VAL A 451 -25.51 -3.28 -20.24
CA VAL A 451 -25.64 -4.26 -19.13
C VAL A 451 -24.34 -4.46 -18.34
N PHE A 452 -23.18 -4.36 -18.97
CA PHE A 452 -21.87 -4.55 -18.32
C PHE A 452 -21.02 -3.27 -18.30
N GLY A 453 -21.08 -2.45 -19.35
CA GLY A 453 -20.38 -1.16 -19.41
C GLY A 453 -21.14 0.01 -18.74
N ARG A 454 -22.39 -0.20 -18.31
CA ARG A 454 -23.30 0.83 -17.76
C ARG A 454 -23.49 2.05 -18.69
N MET A 455 -23.32 1.87 -20.00
CA MET A 455 -23.39 2.93 -21.01
C MET A 455 -24.83 3.10 -21.51
N ASP A 456 -25.44 4.26 -21.26
CA ASP A 456 -26.79 4.58 -21.75
C ASP A 456 -26.92 6.07 -22.10
N GLU A 457 -27.37 6.36 -23.32
CA GLU A 457 -27.60 7.72 -23.84
C GLU A 457 -28.69 8.49 -23.07
N SER A 458 -29.63 7.77 -22.45
CA SER A 458 -30.82 8.35 -21.81
C SER A 458 -30.59 8.80 -20.37
N GLY A 459 -29.47 8.44 -19.75
CA GLY A 459 -29.08 8.90 -18.42
C GLY A 459 -27.96 8.07 -17.80
N SER A 460 -27.17 8.70 -16.93
CA SER A 460 -26.09 8.01 -16.21
C SER A 460 -26.67 6.95 -15.27
N ILE A 461 -26.39 5.67 -15.57
CA ILE A 461 -26.62 4.58 -14.63
C ILE A 461 -25.68 4.82 -13.42
N PRO A 462 -26.17 4.80 -12.17
CA PRO A 462 -25.32 4.96 -10.99
C PRO A 462 -24.34 3.78 -10.85
N LYS A 463 -23.27 3.94 -10.06
CA LYS A 463 -22.53 2.75 -9.61
C LYS A 463 -23.44 1.94 -8.66
N PRO A 464 -23.41 0.60 -8.72
CA PRO A 464 -24.07 -0.21 -7.71
C PRO A 464 -23.44 0.09 -6.35
N ALA A 465 -24.27 0.28 -5.33
CA ALA A 465 -23.84 0.49 -3.96
C ALA A 465 -24.55 -0.55 -3.07
N PHE A 466 -23.81 -1.23 -2.22
CA PHE A 466 -24.31 -2.35 -1.41
C PHE A 466 -24.11 -2.08 0.08
N GLY A 467 -25.19 -2.13 0.86
CA GLY A 467 -25.13 -1.99 2.31
C GLY A 467 -24.54 -3.23 3.01
N GLY A 468 -23.98 -3.02 4.21
CA GLY A 468 -23.44 -4.09 5.04
C GLY A 468 -21.93 -4.30 4.92
N THR A 469 -21.39 -5.25 5.68
CA THR A 469 -19.93 -5.42 5.88
C THR A 469 -19.17 -5.97 4.67
N SER A 470 -19.84 -6.62 3.72
CA SER A 470 -19.23 -7.05 2.44
C SER A 470 -19.55 -6.11 1.27
N GLY A 471 -20.17 -4.94 1.51
CA GLY A 471 -20.60 -4.02 0.46
C GLY A 471 -19.46 -3.67 -0.50
N GLU A 472 -18.34 -3.19 0.05
CA GLU A 472 -17.14 -2.81 -0.70
C GLU A 472 -16.54 -3.97 -1.52
N GLU A 473 -16.66 -5.22 -1.07
CA GLU A 473 -16.19 -6.40 -1.81
C GLU A 473 -17.08 -6.68 -3.04
N LEU A 474 -18.40 -6.54 -2.87
CA LEU A 474 -19.39 -6.74 -3.92
C LEU A 474 -19.35 -5.60 -4.95
N GLU A 475 -19.09 -4.37 -4.51
CA GLU A 475 -18.84 -3.20 -5.36
C GLU A 475 -17.58 -3.38 -6.22
N LYS A 476 -16.46 -3.84 -5.63
CA LYS A 476 -15.23 -4.18 -6.36
C LYS A 476 -15.43 -5.28 -7.39
N ILE A 477 -16.27 -6.28 -7.12
CA ILE A 477 -16.63 -7.31 -8.11
C ILE A 477 -17.39 -6.69 -9.30
N ALA A 478 -18.30 -5.74 -9.06
CA ALA A 478 -19.01 -5.05 -10.13
C ALA A 478 -18.10 -4.14 -10.97
N GLU A 479 -17.22 -3.36 -10.32
CA GLU A 479 -16.26 -2.49 -11.01
C GLU A 479 -15.23 -3.28 -11.84
N ASN A 480 -14.82 -4.46 -11.38
CA ASN A 480 -13.97 -5.37 -12.14
C ASN A 480 -14.68 -5.93 -13.40
N VAL A 481 -15.99 -6.20 -13.32
CA VAL A 481 -16.80 -6.58 -14.50
C VAL A 481 -16.88 -5.44 -15.51
N GLU A 482 -17.07 -4.20 -15.05
CA GLU A 482 -17.09 -3.00 -15.90
C GLU A 482 -15.74 -2.76 -16.59
N GLN A 483 -14.62 -2.84 -15.86
CA GLN A 483 -13.28 -2.70 -16.44
C GLN A 483 -12.94 -3.80 -17.45
N GLN A 484 -13.29 -5.07 -17.17
CA GLN A 484 -13.11 -6.16 -18.12
C GLN A 484 -13.99 -6.00 -19.37
N PHE A 485 -15.21 -5.47 -19.22
CA PHE A 485 -16.07 -5.15 -20.35
C PHE A 485 -15.46 -4.04 -21.22
N LEU A 486 -15.04 -2.93 -20.62
CA LEU A 486 -14.45 -1.80 -21.35
C LEU A 486 -13.15 -2.20 -22.07
N GLY A 487 -12.31 -3.05 -21.46
CA GLY A 487 -11.14 -3.62 -22.13
C GLY A 487 -11.50 -4.45 -23.38
N ALA A 488 -12.55 -5.26 -23.31
CA ALA A 488 -13.03 -6.04 -24.44
C ALA A 488 -13.71 -5.17 -25.53
N LEU A 489 -14.39 -4.08 -25.15
CA LEU A 489 -14.97 -3.12 -26.08
C LEU A 489 -13.90 -2.34 -26.83
N ASN A 490 -12.89 -1.81 -26.12
CA ASN A 490 -11.76 -1.11 -26.72
C ASN A 490 -11.00 -2.04 -27.69
N GLN A 491 -10.79 -3.31 -27.33
CA GLN A 491 -10.18 -4.29 -28.23
C GLN A 491 -10.97 -4.43 -29.55
N LEU A 492 -12.30 -4.49 -29.51
CA LEU A 492 -13.13 -4.52 -30.72
C LEU A 492 -13.02 -3.23 -31.53
N GLN A 493 -12.98 -2.07 -30.86
CA GLN A 493 -12.84 -0.77 -31.51
C GLN A 493 -11.49 -0.66 -32.24
N ASP A 494 -10.38 -0.91 -31.56
CA ASP A 494 -9.02 -0.78 -32.12
C ASP A 494 -8.72 -1.79 -33.23
N SER A 495 -9.25 -3.03 -33.14
CA SER A 495 -8.88 -4.11 -34.07
C SER A 495 -9.90 -4.40 -35.17
N SER A 496 -11.20 -4.23 -34.91
CA SER A 496 -12.26 -4.83 -35.74
C SER A 496 -13.28 -3.85 -36.34
N GLN A 497 -13.35 -2.61 -35.82
CA GLN A 497 -14.33 -1.57 -36.23
C GLN A 497 -14.50 -1.46 -37.76
N ALA A 498 -13.39 -1.45 -38.50
CA ALA A 498 -13.37 -1.29 -39.96
C ALA A 498 -13.98 -2.48 -40.76
N TYR A 499 -14.30 -3.62 -40.14
CA TYR A 499 -14.85 -4.78 -40.85
C TYR A 499 -16.02 -5.51 -40.16
N ILE A 500 -16.56 -4.97 -39.07
CA ILE A 500 -17.73 -5.53 -38.35
C ILE A 500 -18.89 -5.84 -39.32
N LEU A 501 -19.25 -4.88 -40.18
CA LEU A 501 -20.32 -5.02 -41.17
C LEU A 501 -19.85 -5.52 -42.55
N ASN A 502 -18.54 -5.67 -42.79
CA ASN A 502 -18.01 -6.11 -44.07
C ASN A 502 -18.18 -7.63 -44.23
N VAL A 503 -19.26 -8.02 -44.92
CA VAL A 503 -19.66 -9.40 -45.24
C VAL A 503 -18.50 -10.28 -45.74
N HIS A 504 -17.60 -9.73 -46.57
CA HIS A 504 -16.53 -10.50 -47.22
C HIS A 504 -15.38 -10.90 -46.27
N ARG A 505 -15.24 -10.26 -45.10
CA ARG A 505 -14.19 -10.60 -44.11
C ARG A 505 -14.71 -11.59 -43.08
N SER A 506 -14.34 -12.86 -43.22
CA SER A 506 -14.75 -13.95 -42.32
C SER A 506 -14.15 -13.88 -40.91
N ASP A 507 -13.09 -13.11 -40.69
CA ASP A 507 -12.40 -13.03 -39.40
C ASP A 507 -13.28 -12.48 -38.27
N TRP A 508 -14.26 -11.62 -38.60
CA TRP A 508 -15.27 -11.12 -37.66
C TRP A 508 -15.92 -12.23 -36.82
N TYR A 509 -16.19 -13.40 -37.42
CA TYR A 509 -16.81 -14.52 -36.70
C TYR A 509 -15.91 -15.11 -35.60
N LYS A 510 -14.59 -14.93 -35.69
CA LYS A 510 -13.63 -15.26 -34.63
C LYS A 510 -13.69 -14.23 -33.52
N ASP A 511 -13.69 -12.95 -33.87
CA ASP A 511 -13.63 -11.82 -32.95
C ASP A 511 -14.91 -11.71 -32.10
N VAL A 512 -16.09 -11.74 -32.73
CA VAL A 512 -17.37 -11.80 -32.01
C VAL A 512 -17.50 -13.11 -31.22
N GLY A 513 -16.89 -14.20 -31.69
CA GLY A 513 -16.82 -15.47 -30.97
C GLY A 513 -15.94 -15.40 -29.71
N HIS A 514 -14.87 -14.61 -29.73
CA HIS A 514 -14.06 -14.30 -28.55
C HIS A 514 -14.81 -13.37 -27.59
N PHE A 515 -15.40 -12.29 -28.10
CA PHE A 515 -16.21 -11.34 -27.32
C PHE A 515 -17.37 -12.05 -26.60
N ARG A 516 -18.18 -12.87 -27.30
CA ARG A 516 -19.29 -13.63 -26.70
C ARG A 516 -18.81 -14.57 -25.58
N LYS A 517 -17.65 -15.22 -25.71
CA LYS A 517 -17.03 -16.02 -24.64
C LYS A 517 -16.58 -15.17 -23.45
N GLY A 518 -16.11 -13.95 -23.68
CA GLY A 518 -15.85 -12.95 -22.64
C GLY A 518 -17.14 -12.57 -21.90
N MET A 519 -18.18 -12.17 -22.65
CA MET A 519 -19.47 -11.77 -22.09
C MET A 519 -20.14 -12.88 -21.29
N GLN A 520 -19.99 -14.16 -21.68
CA GLN A 520 -20.48 -15.28 -20.88
C GLN A 520 -19.79 -15.36 -19.51
N LYS A 521 -18.46 -15.18 -19.42
CA LYS A 521 -17.73 -15.16 -18.15
C LYS A 521 -18.14 -13.99 -17.26
N LEU A 522 -18.41 -12.82 -17.85
CA LEU A 522 -18.95 -11.68 -17.12
C LEU A 522 -20.38 -11.98 -16.63
N GLU A 523 -21.23 -12.59 -17.46
CA GLU A 523 -22.58 -13.03 -17.08
C GLU A 523 -22.56 -14.02 -15.90
N GLU A 524 -21.70 -15.04 -15.94
CA GLU A 524 -21.48 -16.00 -14.85
C GLU A 524 -20.89 -15.35 -13.58
N THR A 525 -20.20 -14.22 -13.71
CA THR A 525 -19.67 -13.44 -12.59
C THR A 525 -20.75 -12.56 -11.95
N VAL A 526 -21.58 -11.90 -12.77
CA VAL A 526 -22.74 -11.13 -12.30
C VAL A 526 -23.80 -12.06 -11.68
N GLN A 527 -24.03 -13.27 -12.22
CA GLN A 527 -24.90 -14.26 -11.56
C GLN A 527 -24.45 -14.56 -10.13
N ARG A 528 -23.15 -14.75 -9.91
CA ARG A 528 -22.57 -15.01 -8.58
C ARG A 528 -22.64 -13.77 -7.68
N LEU A 529 -22.41 -12.57 -8.22
CA LEU A 529 -22.62 -11.30 -7.50
C LEU A 529 -24.07 -11.18 -7.00
N ILE A 530 -25.06 -11.36 -7.89
CA ILE A 530 -26.49 -11.34 -7.55
C ILE A 530 -26.80 -12.35 -6.45
N PHE A 531 -26.32 -13.60 -6.58
CA PHE A 531 -26.53 -14.65 -5.58
C PHE A 531 -25.95 -14.29 -4.21
N ASN A 532 -24.73 -13.74 -4.17
CA ASN A 532 -24.07 -13.34 -2.93
C ASN A 532 -24.79 -12.17 -2.24
N VAL A 533 -25.26 -11.17 -3.00
CA VAL A 533 -26.06 -10.05 -2.47
C VAL A 533 -27.32 -10.58 -1.77
N PHE A 534 -28.10 -11.44 -2.44
CA PHE A 534 -29.34 -11.98 -1.87
C PHE A 534 -29.15 -13.10 -0.82
N GLN A 535 -27.91 -13.50 -0.50
CA GLN A 535 -27.63 -14.29 0.71
C GLN A 535 -27.53 -13.43 1.98
N GLN A 536 -27.07 -12.18 1.87
CA GLN A 536 -26.85 -11.30 3.03
C GLN A 536 -28.11 -10.51 3.42
N VAL A 537 -28.93 -10.19 2.42
CA VAL A 537 -30.23 -9.52 2.56
C VAL A 537 -31.19 -10.33 3.44
N SER A 538 -31.70 -9.70 4.49
CA SER A 538 -32.64 -10.30 5.46
C SER A 538 -34.04 -9.68 5.41
N ASN A 539 -34.15 -8.39 5.09
CA ASN A 539 -35.39 -7.62 5.15
C ASN A 539 -35.94 -7.26 3.76
N VAL A 540 -37.26 -7.02 3.68
CA VAL A 540 -37.95 -6.62 2.42
C VAL A 540 -37.40 -5.31 1.85
N GLU A 541 -36.95 -4.40 2.72
CA GLU A 541 -36.40 -3.09 2.34
C GLU A 541 -35.00 -3.22 1.75
N GLU A 542 -34.10 -3.95 2.42
CA GLU A 542 -32.78 -4.33 1.88
C GLU A 542 -32.91 -5.06 0.54
N THR A 543 -33.93 -5.92 0.40
CA THR A 543 -34.20 -6.64 -0.86
C THR A 543 -34.61 -5.68 -1.98
N LEU A 544 -35.38 -4.64 -1.65
CA LEU A 544 -35.81 -3.61 -2.60
C LEU A 544 -34.63 -2.73 -3.04
N GLU A 545 -33.77 -2.32 -2.12
CA GLU A 545 -32.59 -1.50 -2.38
C GLU A 545 -31.49 -2.29 -3.14
N ALA A 546 -31.34 -3.58 -2.85
CA ALA A 546 -30.52 -4.51 -3.63
C ALA A 546 -31.06 -4.74 -5.06
N LEU A 547 -32.39 -4.86 -5.24
CA LEU A 547 -32.98 -4.95 -6.58
C LEU A 547 -32.81 -3.62 -7.35
N GLN A 548 -32.90 -2.47 -6.69
CA GLN A 548 -32.72 -1.17 -7.34
C GLN A 548 -31.28 -0.98 -7.87
N SER A 549 -30.27 -1.34 -7.07
CA SER A 549 -28.85 -1.29 -7.47
C SER A 549 -28.49 -2.30 -8.56
N LEU A 550 -29.20 -3.44 -8.64
CA LEU A 550 -29.01 -4.48 -9.66
C LEU A 550 -29.93 -4.33 -10.89
N LEU A 551 -30.77 -3.27 -10.97
CA LEU A 551 -31.81 -3.11 -11.99
C LEU A 551 -31.28 -3.18 -13.43
N PHE A 552 -30.10 -2.61 -13.70
CA PHE A 552 -29.57 -2.53 -15.06
C PHE A 552 -29.23 -3.90 -15.67
N TYR A 553 -28.87 -4.90 -14.85
CA TYR A 553 -28.71 -6.29 -15.30
C TYR A 553 -30.02 -6.94 -15.78
N SER A 554 -31.17 -6.34 -15.47
CA SER A 554 -32.50 -6.78 -15.94
C SER A 554 -32.78 -6.35 -17.38
N TYR A 555 -32.05 -5.38 -17.95
CA TYR A 555 -32.31 -4.88 -19.31
C TYR A 555 -31.97 -5.89 -20.41
N ARG A 556 -31.07 -6.86 -20.17
CA ARG A 556 -30.71 -7.90 -21.16
C ARG A 556 -31.87 -8.87 -21.40
N GLN A 557 -32.69 -8.60 -22.41
CA GLN A 557 -33.98 -9.29 -22.58
C GLN A 557 -33.83 -10.77 -22.92
N ARG A 558 -32.76 -11.13 -23.64
CA ARG A 558 -32.46 -12.52 -24.04
C ARG A 558 -31.57 -13.29 -23.05
N GLY A 559 -31.00 -12.59 -22.06
CA GLY A 559 -30.00 -13.13 -21.13
C GLY A 559 -30.54 -14.01 -19.99
N THR A 560 -29.63 -14.69 -19.28
CA THR A 560 -29.94 -15.44 -18.05
C THR A 560 -30.12 -14.52 -16.85
N LEU A 561 -29.38 -13.39 -16.79
CA LEU A 561 -29.44 -12.41 -15.70
C LEU A 561 -30.86 -11.95 -15.41
N ARG A 562 -31.65 -11.64 -16.45
CA ARG A 562 -33.06 -11.23 -16.31
C ARG A 562 -33.91 -12.32 -15.65
N LYS A 563 -33.64 -13.61 -15.90
CA LYS A 563 -34.35 -14.73 -15.24
C LYS A 563 -33.99 -14.81 -13.75
N THR A 564 -32.73 -14.61 -13.41
CA THR A 564 -32.27 -14.54 -12.00
C THR A 564 -32.87 -13.33 -11.29
N TYR A 565 -32.81 -12.14 -11.90
CA TYR A 565 -33.43 -10.92 -11.35
C TYR A 565 -34.93 -11.08 -11.10
N LEU A 566 -35.67 -11.68 -12.04
CA LEU A 566 -37.09 -11.98 -11.88
C LEU A 566 -37.37 -13.05 -10.79
N LYS A 567 -36.46 -14.00 -10.57
CA LYS A 567 -36.54 -14.97 -9.46
C LYS A 567 -36.38 -14.26 -8.11
N GLU A 568 -35.42 -13.36 -7.96
CA GLU A 568 -35.26 -12.61 -6.70
C GLU A 568 -36.37 -11.56 -6.49
N THR A 569 -36.92 -11.02 -7.57
CA THR A 569 -38.16 -10.20 -7.53
C THR A 569 -39.35 -11.03 -7.04
N SER A 570 -39.48 -12.29 -7.47
CA SER A 570 -40.46 -13.24 -6.93
C SER A 570 -40.21 -13.55 -5.44
N GLN A 571 -38.95 -13.59 -5.01
CA GLN A 571 -38.55 -13.79 -3.61
C GLN A 571 -38.92 -12.60 -2.71
N LEU A 572 -38.75 -11.35 -3.18
CA LEU A 572 -39.23 -10.13 -2.51
C LEU A 572 -40.71 -10.21 -2.13
N TRP A 573 -41.58 -10.56 -3.09
CA TRP A 573 -43.03 -10.69 -2.84
C TRP A 573 -43.36 -11.85 -1.89
N LYS A 574 -42.56 -12.93 -1.90
CA LYS A 574 -42.68 -14.02 -0.92
C LYS A 574 -42.22 -13.61 0.48
N MET A 575 -41.18 -12.78 0.61
CA MET A 575 -40.73 -12.22 1.88
C MET A 575 -41.80 -11.28 2.47
N PHE A 576 -42.40 -10.40 1.67
CA PHE A 576 -43.54 -9.58 2.12
C PHE A 576 -44.75 -10.44 2.51
N SER A 577 -45.05 -11.51 1.77
CA SER A 577 -46.11 -12.47 2.14
C SER A 577 -45.84 -13.19 3.47
N LYS A 578 -44.59 -13.59 3.73
CA LYS A 578 -44.12 -14.20 4.99
C LYS A 578 -44.15 -13.21 6.15
N GLU A 579 -43.87 -11.93 5.90
CA GLU A 579 -43.88 -10.88 6.91
C GLU A 579 -45.30 -10.48 7.34
N MET A 580 -46.29 -10.62 6.45
CA MET A 580 -47.70 -10.59 6.83
C MET A 580 -48.09 -11.77 7.74
N ASP A 581 -47.63 -12.99 7.44
CA ASP A 581 -47.89 -14.17 8.28
C ASP A 581 -47.21 -14.09 9.66
N SER A 582 -45.98 -13.58 9.71
CA SER A 582 -45.22 -13.36 10.94
C SER A 582 -45.93 -12.32 11.83
N THR A 583 -46.40 -11.23 11.23
CA THR A 583 -47.12 -10.15 11.91
C THR A 583 -48.47 -10.64 12.45
N SER A 584 -49.25 -11.36 11.64
CA SER A 584 -50.54 -11.92 12.07
C SER A 584 -50.37 -12.92 13.22
N ARG A 585 -49.33 -13.76 13.19
CA ARG A 585 -49.01 -14.69 14.27
C ARG A 585 -48.61 -13.99 15.57
N LYS A 586 -47.68 -13.01 15.51
CA LYS A 586 -47.27 -12.20 16.67
C LYS A 586 -48.47 -11.57 17.36
N LEU A 587 -49.36 -10.93 16.59
CA LEU A 587 -50.57 -10.30 17.11
C LEU A 587 -51.57 -11.30 17.74
N LEU A 588 -51.57 -12.57 17.32
CA LEU A 588 -52.36 -13.63 17.94
C LEU A 588 -51.76 -14.12 19.27
N GLU A 589 -50.43 -14.06 19.39
CA GLU A 589 -49.67 -14.42 20.59
C GLU A 589 -49.69 -13.28 21.63
N GLU A 590 -49.54 -12.03 21.21
CA GLU A 590 -49.65 -10.81 22.03
C GLU A 590 -51.00 -10.72 22.77
N ARG A 591 -52.11 -11.18 22.15
CA ARG A 591 -53.44 -11.27 22.81
C ARG A 591 -53.47 -12.11 24.10
N ARG A 592 -52.43 -12.92 24.35
CA ARG A 592 -52.29 -13.80 25.52
C ARG A 592 -51.33 -13.26 26.58
N GLN A 593 -50.60 -12.19 26.29
CA GLN A 593 -49.63 -11.59 27.21
C GLN A 593 -50.26 -10.43 27.98
N GLU A 594 -49.76 -10.17 29.19
CA GLU A 594 -50.17 -9.00 29.98
C GLU A 594 -49.36 -7.78 29.53
N SER A 595 -50.06 -6.70 29.17
CA SER A 595 -49.49 -5.44 28.69
C SER A 595 -49.63 -4.35 29.75
N TRP A 596 -48.70 -3.40 29.76
CA TRP A 596 -48.80 -2.19 30.57
C TRP A 596 -49.98 -1.30 30.14
N LEU A 597 -50.45 -1.44 28.90
CA LEU A 597 -51.68 -0.81 28.40
C LEU A 597 -52.88 -1.73 28.66
N SER A 598 -54.01 -1.13 29.03
CA SER A 598 -55.28 -1.84 29.20
C SER A 598 -55.62 -2.69 27.97
N LYS A 599 -56.07 -3.93 28.21
CA LYS A 599 -56.25 -5.00 27.20
C LYS A 599 -56.88 -4.53 25.88
N HIS A 600 -57.97 -3.78 25.94
CA HIS A 600 -58.70 -3.31 24.75
C HIS A 600 -57.87 -2.29 23.95
N THR A 601 -57.26 -1.33 24.64
CA THR A 601 -56.38 -0.31 24.04
C THR A 601 -55.11 -0.94 23.47
N SER A 602 -54.48 -1.87 24.18
CA SER A 602 -53.27 -2.56 23.70
C SER A 602 -53.53 -3.36 22.42
N ILE A 603 -54.67 -4.07 22.34
CA ILE A 603 -55.08 -4.77 21.12
C ILE A 603 -55.32 -3.77 19.98
N ALA A 604 -56.15 -2.74 20.19
CA ALA A 604 -56.43 -1.74 19.17
C ALA A 604 -55.16 -1.05 18.64
N LEU A 605 -54.20 -0.73 19.51
CA LEU A 605 -52.95 -0.07 19.18
C LEU A 605 -51.95 -0.99 18.46
N SER A 606 -51.72 -2.23 18.95
CA SER A 606 -50.84 -3.19 18.28
C SER A 606 -51.30 -3.50 16.85
N TYR A 607 -52.61 -3.66 16.63
CA TYR A 607 -53.17 -3.87 15.29
C TYR A 607 -53.12 -2.61 14.41
N ARG A 608 -53.20 -1.38 14.97
CA ARG A 608 -53.00 -0.12 14.22
C ARG A 608 -51.57 0.02 13.71
N ILE A 609 -50.59 -0.02 14.62
CA ILE A 609 -49.17 0.21 14.30
C ILE A 609 -48.67 -0.81 13.27
N ASN A 610 -49.01 -2.09 13.45
CA ASN A 610 -48.63 -3.13 12.50
C ASN A 610 -49.34 -2.99 11.15
N LEU A 611 -50.59 -2.52 11.11
CA LEU A 611 -51.27 -2.22 9.86
C LEU A 611 -50.60 -1.06 9.12
N GLU A 612 -50.23 0.01 9.82
CA GLU A 612 -49.56 1.17 9.23
C GLU A 612 -48.17 0.78 8.69
N ARG A 613 -47.38 -0.01 9.43
CA ARG A 613 -46.10 -0.57 8.96
C ARG A 613 -46.25 -1.41 7.69
N LEU A 614 -47.20 -2.35 7.67
CA LEU A 614 -47.47 -3.17 6.48
C LEU A 614 -48.02 -2.33 5.31
N THR A 615 -48.79 -1.28 5.59
CA THR A 615 -49.31 -0.34 4.59
C THR A 615 -48.15 0.43 3.94
N TRP A 616 -47.22 0.97 4.72
CA TRP A 616 -46.04 1.67 4.26
C TRP A 616 -45.11 0.78 3.41
N LEU A 617 -44.85 -0.46 3.84
CA LEU A 617 -44.12 -1.45 3.03
C LEU A 617 -44.83 -1.72 1.69
N ARG A 618 -46.15 -1.89 1.71
CA ARG A 618 -46.98 -2.13 0.52
C ARG A 618 -47.02 -0.91 -0.42
N ASP A 619 -46.99 0.31 0.11
CA ASP A 619 -46.86 1.54 -0.68
C ASP A 619 -45.45 1.70 -1.27
N ARG A 620 -44.36 1.41 -0.53
CA ARG A 620 -42.99 1.34 -1.08
C ARG A 620 -42.91 0.35 -2.26
N LEU A 621 -43.44 -0.86 -2.10
CA LEU A 621 -43.48 -1.90 -3.15
C LEU A 621 -44.38 -1.53 -4.35
N LYS A 622 -45.42 -0.71 -4.15
CA LYS A 622 -46.32 -0.27 -5.22
C LYS A 622 -45.78 0.94 -5.99
N ASN A 623 -45.11 1.86 -5.31
CA ASN A 623 -44.57 3.08 -5.91
C ASN A 623 -43.24 2.84 -6.65
N ALA A 624 -42.62 1.68 -6.48
CA ALA A 624 -41.46 1.23 -7.24
C ALA A 624 -41.87 0.76 -8.66
N GLU A 625 -42.31 1.69 -9.51
CA GLU A 625 -42.79 1.42 -10.89
C GLU A 625 -41.73 0.74 -11.79
N TRP A 626 -40.47 0.80 -11.40
CA TRP A 626 -39.34 0.13 -12.05
C TRP A 626 -39.27 -1.39 -11.79
N LEU A 627 -40.02 -1.93 -10.82
CA LEU A 627 -40.07 -3.38 -10.57
C LEU A 627 -40.84 -4.11 -11.68
N PRO A 628 -40.25 -5.14 -12.32
CA PRO A 628 -40.96 -5.94 -13.31
C PRO A 628 -42.20 -6.65 -12.71
N PRO A 629 -43.31 -6.78 -13.48
CA PRO A 629 -44.49 -7.50 -13.00
C PRO A 629 -44.23 -9.01 -12.91
N VAL A 630 -44.51 -9.60 -11.74
CA VAL A 630 -44.37 -11.05 -11.47
C VAL A 630 -45.64 -11.59 -10.84
N LYS A 631 -45.96 -12.88 -11.06
CA LYS A 631 -47.25 -13.50 -10.68
C LYS A 631 -47.58 -13.40 -9.19
N GLU A 632 -46.58 -13.39 -8.32
CA GLU A 632 -46.75 -13.32 -6.88
C GLU A 632 -47.15 -11.93 -6.35
N SER A 633 -46.96 -10.85 -7.12
CA SER A 633 -47.29 -9.50 -6.64
C SER A 633 -48.80 -9.31 -6.42
N SER A 634 -49.64 -9.75 -7.36
CA SER A 634 -51.09 -9.67 -7.24
C SER A 634 -51.63 -10.54 -6.10
N GLN A 635 -51.02 -11.72 -5.87
CA GLN A 635 -51.37 -12.61 -4.75
C GLN A 635 -51.01 -11.97 -3.41
N ALA A 636 -49.83 -11.36 -3.28
CA ALA A 636 -49.40 -10.68 -2.07
C ALA A 636 -50.23 -9.41 -1.78
N LEU A 637 -50.59 -8.64 -2.81
CA LEU A 637 -51.46 -7.47 -2.67
C LEU A 637 -52.88 -7.85 -2.23
N ALA A 638 -53.49 -8.87 -2.84
CA ALA A 638 -54.80 -9.36 -2.43
C ALA A 638 -54.80 -9.89 -0.98
N LYS A 639 -53.72 -10.57 -0.56
CA LYS A 639 -53.51 -11.01 0.82
C LYS A 639 -53.41 -9.82 1.80
N PHE A 640 -52.68 -8.77 1.42
CA PHE A 640 -52.60 -7.53 2.19
C PHE A 640 -53.97 -6.85 2.35
N ASP A 641 -54.76 -6.76 1.27
CA ASP A 641 -56.10 -6.17 1.33
C ASP A 641 -57.03 -6.94 2.29
N SER A 642 -57.03 -8.28 2.26
CA SER A 642 -57.77 -9.11 3.25
C SER A 642 -57.33 -8.83 4.68
N LEU A 643 -56.01 -8.90 4.93
CA LEU A 643 -55.42 -8.68 6.25
C LEU A 643 -55.70 -7.26 6.77
N ARG A 644 -55.73 -6.23 5.90
CA ARG A 644 -56.18 -4.88 6.27
C ARG A 644 -57.62 -4.88 6.77
N HIS A 645 -58.53 -5.56 6.07
CA HIS A 645 -59.94 -5.61 6.48
C HIS A 645 -60.14 -6.38 7.80
N GLU A 646 -59.40 -7.47 8.01
CA GLU A 646 -59.34 -8.21 9.28
C GLU A 646 -58.80 -7.31 10.41
N PHE A 647 -57.64 -6.68 10.24
CA PHE A 647 -57.04 -5.84 11.28
C PHE A 647 -57.95 -4.65 11.62
N GLN A 648 -58.54 -3.98 10.62
CA GLN A 648 -59.53 -2.92 10.84
C GLN A 648 -60.79 -3.39 11.58
N LYS A 649 -61.24 -4.64 11.37
CA LYS A 649 -62.35 -5.23 12.11
C LYS A 649 -61.97 -5.44 13.58
N GLU A 650 -60.84 -6.08 13.86
CA GLU A 650 -60.41 -6.37 15.24
C GLU A 650 -60.16 -5.08 16.06
N ILE A 651 -59.69 -4.00 15.41
CA ILE A 651 -59.53 -2.69 16.06
C ILE A 651 -60.89 -2.07 16.43
N ARG A 652 -61.92 -2.20 15.57
CA ARG A 652 -63.29 -1.77 15.89
C ARG A 652 -63.90 -2.62 17.00
N GLN A 653 -63.75 -3.94 16.93
CA GLN A 653 -64.27 -4.86 17.95
C GLN A 653 -63.64 -4.59 19.32
N ALA A 654 -62.33 -4.31 19.41
CA ALA A 654 -61.68 -3.94 20.66
C ALA A 654 -62.24 -2.65 21.29
N TYR A 655 -62.63 -1.66 20.46
CA TYR A 655 -63.34 -0.46 20.90
C TYR A 655 -64.79 -0.77 21.31
N GLU A 656 -65.52 -1.59 20.55
CA GLU A 656 -66.91 -1.99 20.87
C GLU A 656 -66.99 -2.76 22.20
N ASP A 657 -66.07 -3.71 22.44
CA ASP A 657 -65.91 -4.42 23.71
C ASP A 657 -65.61 -3.45 24.87
N TRP A 658 -64.79 -2.42 24.63
CA TRP A 658 -64.49 -1.37 25.62
C TRP A 658 -65.71 -0.51 25.94
N VAL A 659 -66.47 -0.08 24.92
CA VAL A 659 -67.72 0.67 25.12
C VAL A 659 -68.74 -0.17 25.88
N ALA A 660 -68.88 -1.46 25.58
CA ALA A 660 -69.75 -2.37 26.32
C ALA A 660 -69.33 -2.49 27.80
N LYS A 661 -68.03 -2.61 28.08
CA LYS A 661 -67.48 -2.62 29.45
C LYS A 661 -67.71 -1.30 30.19
N CYS A 662 -67.64 -0.16 29.51
CA CYS A 662 -67.92 1.16 30.10
C CYS A 662 -69.41 1.36 30.40
N CYS A 663 -70.28 1.03 29.45
CA CYS A 663 -71.73 1.23 29.55
C CYS A 663 -72.44 0.18 30.42
N GLY A 664 -71.75 -0.90 30.83
CA GLY A 664 -72.26 -1.89 31.79
C GLY A 664 -72.40 -1.38 33.23
N PHE A 665 -71.85 -0.20 33.57
CA PHE A 665 -72.03 0.42 34.88
C PHE A 665 -73.31 1.27 34.91
N SER A 666 -74.30 0.84 35.70
CA SER A 666 -75.61 1.47 35.83
C SER A 666 -75.70 2.64 36.83
N GLY A 667 -74.58 3.02 37.46
CA GLY A 667 -74.46 4.15 38.37
C GLY A 667 -73.63 5.29 37.77
N ASP A 668 -73.95 6.53 38.12
CA ASP A 668 -73.21 7.70 37.62
C ASP A 668 -71.75 7.67 38.12
N LEU A 669 -70.79 7.64 37.20
CA LEU A 669 -69.36 7.43 37.51
C LEU A 669 -68.77 8.55 38.38
N SER A 670 -69.42 9.72 38.38
CA SER A 670 -69.18 10.86 39.28
C SER A 670 -69.08 10.46 40.76
N GLN A 671 -69.92 9.53 41.23
CA GLN A 671 -69.99 9.10 42.63
C GLN A 671 -68.72 8.41 43.14
N ARG A 672 -67.80 7.99 42.25
CA ARG A 672 -66.49 7.46 42.65
C ARG A 672 -65.50 8.54 43.08
N LEU A 673 -65.80 9.81 42.82
CA LEU A 673 -64.96 10.96 43.17
C LEU A 673 -65.21 11.49 44.60
N ASP A 674 -66.26 11.05 45.28
CA ASP A 674 -66.63 11.50 46.64
C ASP A 674 -65.72 10.94 47.76
N ARG A 675 -64.56 10.38 47.41
CA ARG A 675 -63.54 9.91 48.36
C ARG A 675 -62.64 11.05 48.82
N TYR A 676 -62.26 11.05 50.10
CA TYR A 676 -61.22 11.95 50.62
C TYR A 676 -59.88 11.73 49.91
N LEU A 677 -59.05 12.78 49.79
CA LEU A 677 -57.82 12.72 48.99
C LEU A 677 -56.80 11.69 49.51
N ILE A 678 -56.52 11.70 50.81
CA ILE A 678 -55.43 10.95 51.46
C ILE A 678 -55.98 9.98 52.52
N VAL A 679 -55.39 8.79 52.64
CA VAL A 679 -55.64 7.82 53.72
C VAL A 679 -54.31 7.39 54.36
N ARG A 680 -54.29 7.12 55.66
CA ARG A 680 -53.11 6.53 56.34
C ARG A 680 -52.98 5.04 55.97
N SER A 681 -51.79 4.60 55.60
CA SER A 681 -51.52 3.22 55.19
C SER A 681 -51.90 2.21 56.27
N LYS A 682 -52.69 1.21 55.89
CA LYS A 682 -52.97 0.04 56.74
C LYS A 682 -51.80 -0.94 56.82
N LYS A 683 -50.84 -0.85 55.88
CA LYS A 683 -49.66 -1.74 55.82
C LYS A 683 -48.47 -1.17 56.60
N PHE A 684 -48.21 0.14 56.47
CA PHE A 684 -47.04 0.79 57.05
C PHE A 684 -47.44 1.92 58.01
N LYS A 685 -47.34 1.66 59.32
CA LYS A 685 -47.73 2.63 60.37
C LYS A 685 -47.00 3.97 60.18
N GLY A 686 -47.79 5.02 59.91
CA GLY A 686 -47.33 6.40 59.74
C GLY A 686 -47.48 6.91 58.30
N LEU A 687 -47.28 6.06 57.29
CA LEU A 687 -47.24 6.48 55.88
C LEU A 687 -48.61 6.91 55.33
N LEU A 688 -48.59 7.73 54.28
CA LEU A 688 -49.76 8.24 53.55
C LEU A 688 -49.93 7.50 52.21
N GLU A 689 -51.18 7.23 51.83
CA GLU A 689 -51.60 6.57 50.59
C GLU A 689 -52.68 7.41 49.89
N CYS A 690 -52.66 7.43 48.55
CA CYS A 690 -53.59 8.19 47.71
C CYS A 690 -54.91 7.41 47.56
N ASN A 691 -56.05 8.03 47.91
CA ASN A 691 -57.34 7.34 48.07
C ASN A 691 -58.31 7.53 46.88
N ILE A 692 -57.79 7.44 45.65
CA ILE A 692 -58.60 7.46 44.42
C ILE A 692 -59.18 6.05 44.12
N ASP A 693 -60.16 5.97 43.22
CA ASP A 693 -60.52 4.69 42.59
C ASP A 693 -59.68 4.48 41.32
N ALA A 694 -58.86 3.44 41.27
CA ALA A 694 -57.97 3.16 40.13
C ALA A 694 -58.73 3.04 38.79
N SER A 695 -59.97 2.53 38.82
CA SER A 695 -60.79 2.38 37.61
C SER A 695 -61.13 3.71 36.93
N VAL A 696 -61.13 4.83 37.65
CA VAL A 696 -61.38 6.18 37.08
C VAL A 696 -60.24 6.59 36.15
N LEU A 697 -58.99 6.40 36.59
CA LEU A 697 -57.81 6.76 35.81
C LEU A 697 -57.65 5.86 34.58
N GLU A 698 -57.81 4.54 34.78
CA GLU A 698 -57.78 3.55 33.70
C GLU A 698 -58.79 3.86 32.58
N LEU A 699 -60.03 4.21 32.94
CA LEU A 699 -61.10 4.46 31.96
C LEU A 699 -60.86 5.75 31.16
N CYS A 700 -60.39 6.82 31.80
CA CYS A 700 -60.07 8.07 31.10
C CYS A 700 -58.79 7.97 30.25
N GLU A 701 -57.79 7.19 30.67
CA GLU A 701 -56.60 6.92 29.85
C GLU A 701 -56.98 6.08 28.61
N GLN A 702 -57.81 5.05 28.78
CA GLN A 702 -58.38 4.28 27.65
C GLN A 702 -59.15 5.21 26.69
N ALA A 703 -59.98 6.11 27.20
CA ALA A 703 -60.71 7.09 26.40
C ALA A 703 -59.77 8.01 25.61
N GLN A 704 -58.71 8.53 26.23
CA GLN A 704 -57.72 9.37 25.54
C GLN A 704 -57.01 8.62 24.40
N HIS A 705 -56.70 7.34 24.58
CA HIS A 705 -56.12 6.54 23.50
C HIS A 705 -57.12 6.26 22.37
N PHE A 706 -58.41 6.00 22.68
CA PHE A 706 -59.43 5.79 21.65
C PHE A 706 -59.79 7.09 20.89
N GLU A 707 -59.84 8.23 21.57
CA GLU A 707 -59.99 9.57 20.97
C GLU A 707 -58.85 9.87 19.98
N ARG A 708 -57.58 9.63 20.40
CA ARG A 708 -56.41 9.77 19.51
C ARG A 708 -56.40 8.79 18.33
N MET A 709 -57.08 7.64 18.45
CA MET A 709 -57.33 6.71 17.34
C MET A 709 -58.54 7.08 16.46
N GLY A 710 -59.20 8.22 16.73
CA GLY A 710 -60.33 8.74 15.93
C GLY A 710 -61.69 8.15 16.29
N PHE A 711 -61.83 7.50 17.44
CA PHE A 711 -63.12 7.00 17.95
C PHE A 711 -63.83 8.03 18.84
N ALA A 712 -65.15 7.96 18.90
CA ALA A 712 -65.95 8.82 19.77
C ALA A 712 -65.89 8.37 21.25
N ILE A 713 -66.05 9.31 22.18
CA ILE A 713 -66.13 9.01 23.62
C ILE A 713 -67.60 8.77 24.03
N PRO A 714 -67.92 7.69 24.77
CA PRO A 714 -69.27 7.43 25.25
C PRO A 714 -69.83 8.56 26.13
N ASN A 715 -71.10 8.93 25.93
CA ASN A 715 -71.77 10.01 26.67
C ASN A 715 -71.79 9.80 28.21
N THR A 716 -71.75 8.55 28.67
CA THR A 716 -71.64 8.17 30.10
C THR A 716 -70.28 8.50 30.69
N LEU A 717 -69.21 8.43 29.89
CA LEU A 717 -67.84 8.71 30.31
C LEU A 717 -67.42 10.16 30.06
N LYS A 718 -68.07 10.85 29.10
CA LYS A 718 -67.72 12.20 28.65
C LYS A 718 -67.59 13.22 29.81
N LYS A 719 -68.56 13.27 30.73
CA LYS A 719 -68.52 14.17 31.91
C LYS A 719 -67.33 13.92 32.86
N LEU A 720 -66.86 12.67 32.91
CA LEU A 720 -65.69 12.28 33.72
C LEU A 720 -64.39 12.68 32.98
N TYR A 721 -64.37 12.46 31.67
CA TYR A 721 -63.26 12.82 30.79
C TYR A 721 -63.04 14.34 30.70
N GLU A 722 -64.11 15.14 30.65
CA GLU A 722 -64.06 16.61 30.70
C GLU A 722 -63.45 17.16 32.01
N ARG A 723 -63.39 16.36 33.08
CA ARG A 723 -62.67 16.68 34.33
C ARG A 723 -61.34 15.93 34.48
N TYR A 724 -60.91 15.14 33.49
CA TYR A 724 -59.77 14.23 33.65
C TYR A 724 -58.47 14.94 33.97
N ASP A 725 -58.15 16.04 33.30
CA ASP A 725 -56.90 16.78 33.55
C ASP A 725 -56.85 17.35 34.98
N VAL A 726 -58.00 17.82 35.52
CA VAL A 726 -58.11 18.29 36.91
C VAL A 726 -57.98 17.11 37.90
N ILE A 727 -58.61 15.97 37.61
CA ILE A 727 -58.50 14.75 38.43
C ILE A 727 -57.06 14.20 38.40
N ARG A 728 -56.38 14.26 37.26
CA ARG A 728 -54.98 13.85 37.07
C ARG A 728 -54.01 14.82 37.74
N ALA A 729 -54.27 16.14 37.70
CA ALA A 729 -53.52 17.15 38.46
C ALA A 729 -53.65 16.94 39.98
N LEU A 730 -54.88 16.75 40.48
CA LEU A 730 -55.17 16.38 41.87
C LEU A 730 -54.39 15.10 42.27
N TYR A 731 -54.58 14.00 41.54
CA TYR A 731 -53.94 12.72 41.80
C TYR A 731 -52.41 12.83 41.84
N ASN A 732 -51.81 13.53 40.86
CA ASN A 732 -50.37 13.77 40.82
C ASN A 732 -49.90 14.63 42.01
N GLY A 733 -50.61 15.71 42.35
CA GLY A 733 -50.28 16.55 43.50
C GLY A 733 -50.34 15.79 44.83
N ILE A 734 -51.37 14.98 45.02
CA ILE A 734 -51.55 14.14 46.21
C ILE A 734 -50.46 13.07 46.30
N ILE A 735 -50.09 12.45 45.17
CA ILE A 735 -48.96 11.52 45.10
C ILE A 735 -47.65 12.20 45.44
N GLN A 736 -47.39 13.42 44.92
CA GLN A 736 -46.15 14.14 45.25
C GLN A 736 -46.09 14.50 46.74
N LEU A 737 -47.17 14.99 47.36
CA LEU A 737 -47.24 15.23 48.80
C LEU A 737 -47.06 13.95 49.63
N ALA A 738 -47.76 12.86 49.26
CA ALA A 738 -47.66 11.60 49.98
C ALA A 738 -46.26 10.95 49.83
N LEU A 739 -45.69 10.94 48.63
CA LEU A 739 -44.35 10.39 48.38
C LEU A 739 -43.25 11.23 49.03
N SER A 740 -43.33 12.55 49.01
CA SER A 740 -42.32 13.41 49.65
C SER A 740 -42.36 13.28 51.19
N HIS A 741 -43.54 13.30 51.81
CA HIS A 741 -43.70 12.98 53.24
C HIS A 741 -43.19 11.57 53.57
N ASN A 742 -43.61 10.54 52.82
CA ASN A 742 -43.16 9.16 53.03
C ASN A 742 -41.65 8.99 52.82
N ARG A 743 -41.04 9.74 51.88
CA ARG A 743 -39.61 9.74 51.62
C ARG A 743 -38.83 10.28 52.81
N ILE A 744 -39.23 11.42 53.37
CA ILE A 744 -38.57 11.96 54.58
C ILE A 744 -38.67 10.96 55.73
N LEU A 745 -39.84 10.33 55.92
CA LEU A 745 -39.99 9.30 56.94
C LEU A 745 -39.13 8.05 56.68
N THR A 746 -38.93 7.62 55.43
CA THR A 746 -38.07 6.47 55.10
C THR A 746 -36.57 6.79 55.17
N ASP A 747 -36.16 8.00 54.82
CA ASP A 747 -34.78 8.48 54.95
C ASP A 747 -34.35 8.61 56.44
N LEU A 748 -35.30 8.75 57.38
CA LEU A 748 -35.08 8.79 58.83
C LEU A 748 -35.22 7.39 59.48
N SER A 749 -34.15 6.91 60.11
CA SER A 749 -34.13 5.65 60.88
C SER A 749 -34.92 5.75 62.20
N GLY A 750 -35.16 4.63 62.87
CA GLY A 750 -35.93 4.58 64.13
C GLY A 750 -35.37 5.42 65.30
N ARG A 751 -34.07 5.77 65.29
CA ARG A 751 -33.49 6.75 66.24
C ARG A 751 -33.69 8.18 65.74
N GLU A 752 -33.37 8.45 64.47
CA GLU A 752 -33.50 9.78 63.87
C GLU A 752 -34.97 10.27 63.80
N ARG A 753 -35.95 9.37 63.67
CA ARG A 753 -37.39 9.72 63.79
C ARG A 753 -37.79 10.23 65.17
N LYS A 754 -37.01 9.93 66.21
CA LYS A 754 -37.14 10.63 67.50
C LYS A 754 -36.52 12.02 67.43
N LEU A 755 -35.32 12.13 66.84
CA LEU A 755 -34.59 13.39 66.65
C LEU A 755 -35.41 14.45 65.87
N PHE A 756 -36.28 14.01 64.96
CA PHE A 756 -37.16 14.88 64.17
C PHE A 756 -38.64 14.84 64.61
N ARG A 757 -38.96 14.25 65.76
CA ARG A 757 -40.36 13.97 66.17
C ARG A 757 -41.28 15.19 66.17
N PRO A 758 -40.88 16.39 66.66
CA PRO A 758 -41.78 17.54 66.69
C PRO A 758 -42.08 18.08 65.28
N LEU A 759 -41.07 18.10 64.40
CA LEU A 759 -41.22 18.51 63.00
C LEU A 759 -42.12 17.55 62.20
N ILE A 760 -42.00 16.24 62.45
CA ILE A 760 -42.93 15.24 61.88
C ILE A 760 -44.38 15.53 62.32
N GLN A 761 -44.60 15.87 63.59
CA GLN A 761 -45.94 16.21 64.09
C GLN A 761 -46.48 17.53 63.55
N ALA A 762 -45.63 18.49 63.17
CA ALA A 762 -46.05 19.69 62.45
C ALA A 762 -46.48 19.35 61.01
N CYS A 763 -45.70 18.54 60.30
CA CYS A 763 -46.05 18.04 58.95
C CYS A 763 -47.38 17.28 58.94
N ASP A 764 -47.60 16.40 59.94
CA ASP A 764 -48.85 15.65 60.11
C ASP A 764 -50.09 16.54 60.33
N ARG A 765 -49.92 17.77 60.85
CA ARG A 765 -51.01 18.75 61.02
C ARG A 765 -51.34 19.47 59.71
N GLN A 766 -50.34 19.92 58.96
CA GLN A 766 -50.54 20.60 57.67
C GLN A 766 -51.26 19.69 56.66
N LEU A 767 -50.99 18.39 56.66
CA LEU A 767 -51.62 17.43 55.74
C LEU A 767 -53.02 16.96 56.17
N ALA A 768 -53.51 17.34 57.35
CA ALA A 768 -54.80 16.89 57.88
C ALA A 768 -56.05 17.26 57.02
N PRO A 769 -56.14 18.43 56.36
CA PRO A 769 -57.28 18.76 55.49
C PRO A 769 -57.50 17.77 54.34
N GLY A 770 -56.42 17.25 53.75
CA GLY A 770 -56.49 16.23 52.69
C GLY A 770 -56.92 14.84 53.19
N VAL A 771 -56.86 14.59 54.51
CA VAL A 771 -57.29 13.33 55.13
C VAL A 771 -58.76 13.37 55.57
N PHE A 772 -59.28 14.54 55.93
CA PHE A 772 -60.59 14.66 56.61
C PHE A 772 -61.60 15.63 55.97
N LYS A 773 -61.23 16.45 54.97
CA LYS A 773 -62.09 17.53 54.46
C LYS A 773 -62.25 17.56 52.92
N ILE A 774 -61.19 17.35 52.16
CA ILE A 774 -61.18 17.54 50.68
C ILE A 774 -61.44 16.20 49.96
N THR A 775 -62.21 16.21 48.87
CA THR A 775 -62.53 15.02 48.04
C THR A 775 -62.20 15.25 46.56
N TYR A 776 -62.07 14.19 45.75
CA TYR A 776 -61.78 14.34 44.30
C TYR A 776 -62.94 14.97 43.51
N GLY A 777 -64.15 15.00 44.07
CA GLY A 777 -65.32 15.64 43.48
C GLY A 777 -65.32 17.17 43.59
N SER A 778 -64.63 17.74 44.59
CA SER A 778 -64.66 19.18 44.90
C SER A 778 -63.88 20.04 43.88
N GLU A 779 -63.94 21.35 44.06
CA GLU A 779 -63.14 22.32 43.31
C GLU A 779 -61.66 22.23 43.73
N PHE A 780 -60.76 22.64 42.82
CA PHE A 780 -59.32 22.53 43.01
C PHE A 780 -58.82 23.64 43.95
N ASN A 781 -58.38 23.25 45.16
CA ASN A 781 -57.82 24.17 46.14
C ASN A 781 -56.28 24.14 46.02
N GLU A 782 -55.71 25.14 45.34
CA GLU A 782 -54.27 25.26 45.11
C GLU A 782 -53.48 25.59 46.38
N GLU A 783 -54.04 26.43 47.27
CA GLU A 783 -53.42 26.85 48.53
C GLU A 783 -52.96 25.66 49.37
N PHE A 784 -53.83 24.64 49.54
CA PHE A 784 -53.49 23.40 50.26
C PHE A 784 -52.31 22.63 49.64
N PHE A 785 -52.12 22.70 48.31
CA PHE A 785 -51.00 22.03 47.66
C PHE A 785 -49.71 22.83 47.74
N GLU A 786 -49.74 24.16 47.68
CA GLU A 786 -48.52 24.97 47.85
C GLU A 786 -48.06 25.00 49.30
N ASP A 787 -48.94 25.29 50.28
CA ASP A 787 -48.63 25.22 51.73
C ASP A 787 -48.03 23.85 52.11
N GLY A 788 -48.61 22.78 51.55
CA GLY A 788 -48.15 21.41 51.76
C GLY A 788 -46.79 21.11 51.13
N LYS A 789 -46.49 21.68 49.95
CA LYS A 789 -45.18 21.52 49.28
C LYS A 789 -44.11 22.33 49.98
N GLU A 790 -44.37 23.58 50.34
CA GLU A 790 -43.42 24.49 50.96
C GLU A 790 -42.94 23.91 52.30
N PHE A 791 -43.86 23.55 53.19
CA PHE A 791 -43.52 22.97 54.48
C PHE A 791 -42.78 21.62 54.37
N ILE A 792 -43.16 20.76 53.42
CA ILE A 792 -42.44 19.51 53.17
C ILE A 792 -41.06 19.78 52.55
N GLY A 793 -40.93 20.80 51.70
CA GLY A 793 -39.67 21.25 51.11
C GLY A 793 -38.67 21.69 52.18
N GLU A 794 -39.05 22.65 53.04
CA GLU A 794 -38.24 23.09 54.18
C GLU A 794 -37.82 21.90 55.07
N PHE A 795 -38.78 21.03 55.42
CA PHE A 795 -38.51 19.86 56.24
C PHE A 795 -37.57 18.86 55.54
N GLN A 796 -37.66 18.71 54.22
CA GLN A 796 -36.75 17.88 53.44
C GLN A 796 -35.35 18.49 53.37
N GLU A 797 -35.22 19.81 53.22
CA GLU A 797 -33.92 20.49 53.23
C GLU A 797 -33.22 20.34 54.59
N LEU A 798 -33.95 20.47 55.71
CA LEU A 798 -33.41 20.23 57.05
C LEU A 798 -32.88 18.79 57.22
N VAL A 799 -33.59 17.79 56.69
CA VAL A 799 -33.14 16.39 56.70
C VAL A 799 -31.97 16.16 55.72
N HIS A 800 -31.90 16.85 54.58
CA HIS A 800 -30.73 16.81 53.69
C HIS A 800 -29.50 17.46 54.32
N ILE A 801 -29.65 18.59 55.01
CA ILE A 801 -28.58 19.26 55.76
C ILE A 801 -28.03 18.32 56.84
N PHE A 802 -28.91 17.66 57.61
CA PHE A 802 -28.53 16.62 58.57
C PHE A 802 -27.73 15.49 57.90
N LYS A 803 -28.31 14.81 56.90
CA LYS A 803 -27.65 13.67 56.24
C LYS A 803 -26.35 14.08 55.55
N ARG A 804 -26.25 15.32 55.05
CA ARG A 804 -25.02 15.90 54.47
C ARG A 804 -23.97 16.19 55.54
N ALA A 805 -24.36 16.73 56.70
CA ALA A 805 -23.46 16.92 57.84
C ALA A 805 -22.93 15.58 58.33
N ASN A 806 -23.79 14.58 58.55
CA ASN A 806 -23.39 13.26 59.03
C ASN A 806 -22.42 12.57 58.04
N ARG A 807 -22.72 12.61 56.73
CA ARG A 807 -21.80 12.13 55.68
C ARG A 807 -20.50 12.93 55.61
N GLY A 808 -20.54 14.24 55.88
CA GLY A 808 -19.36 15.10 55.92
C GLY A 808 -18.44 14.80 57.11
N VAL A 809 -19.02 14.53 58.28
CA VAL A 809 -18.29 14.08 59.48
C VAL A 809 -17.73 12.67 59.25
N ALA A 810 -18.53 11.72 58.79
CA ALA A 810 -18.07 10.37 58.47
C ALA A 810 -16.90 10.37 57.46
N ARG A 811 -17.00 11.12 56.36
CA ARG A 811 -15.90 11.32 55.39
C ARG A 811 -14.67 12.03 55.98
N SER A 812 -14.84 12.84 57.01
CA SER A 812 -13.72 13.46 57.72
C SER A 812 -13.04 12.43 58.62
N CYS A 813 -13.81 11.59 59.33
CA CYS A 813 -13.28 10.46 60.09
C CYS A 813 -12.61 9.40 59.18
N GLU A 814 -13.16 9.08 58.01
CA GLU A 814 -12.52 8.22 56.99
C GLU A 814 -11.16 8.78 56.56
N LYS A 815 -11.07 10.10 56.31
CA LYS A 815 -9.80 10.77 56.00
C LYS A 815 -8.83 10.76 57.18
N ILE A 816 -9.31 10.89 58.41
CA ILE A 816 -8.51 10.77 59.63
C ILE A 816 -7.93 9.36 59.75
N CYS A 817 -8.73 8.30 59.54
CA CYS A 817 -8.22 6.92 59.47
C CYS A 817 -7.13 6.75 58.40
N GLY A 818 -7.32 7.37 57.23
CA GLY A 818 -6.37 7.32 56.11
C GLY A 818 -5.10 8.16 56.29
N THR A 819 -5.11 9.20 57.14
CA THR A 819 -3.90 9.96 57.48
C THR A 819 -3.00 9.16 58.42
N CYS A 820 -1.93 8.62 57.87
CA CYS A 820 -0.83 8.06 58.63
C CYS A 820 0.09 9.20 59.10
N LEU A 821 0.38 9.24 60.40
CA LEU A 821 1.10 10.33 61.07
C LEU A 821 2.58 10.32 60.73
N LEU A 822 3.15 9.12 60.59
CA LEU A 822 4.52 8.85 60.16
C LEU A 822 4.55 8.43 58.69
N HIS A 823 5.56 8.91 57.97
CA HIS A 823 5.88 8.42 56.64
C HIS A 823 7.40 8.43 56.46
N PHE A 824 7.95 7.22 56.40
CA PHE A 824 9.36 6.98 56.11
C PHE A 824 9.55 7.11 54.59
N ALA A 825 10.40 8.06 54.19
CA ALA A 825 10.58 8.46 52.79
C ALA A 825 12.07 8.65 52.49
N PHE A 826 12.88 7.67 52.93
CA PHE A 826 14.33 7.70 52.82
C PHE A 826 14.79 6.91 51.59
N SER A 827 15.72 7.48 50.82
CA SER A 827 16.41 6.80 49.72
C SER A 827 17.71 6.18 50.24
N GLY A 828 17.58 5.11 51.02
CA GLY A 828 18.67 4.51 51.80
C GLY A 828 18.69 4.94 53.27
N SER A 829 19.74 4.56 53.99
CA SER A 829 19.93 4.89 55.41
C SER A 829 20.35 6.35 55.62
N VAL A 830 20.08 6.87 56.83
CA VAL A 830 20.18 8.29 57.18
C VAL A 830 20.82 8.45 58.57
N ASP A 831 21.48 9.58 58.82
CA ASP A 831 21.98 9.93 60.16
C ASP A 831 20.82 10.17 61.16
N ILE A 832 21.05 9.84 62.44
CA ILE A 832 20.05 9.93 63.52
C ILE A 832 19.44 11.33 63.66
N SER A 833 20.24 12.38 63.45
CA SER A 833 19.78 13.77 63.59
C SER A 833 18.76 14.15 62.50
N VAL A 834 19.04 13.76 61.26
CA VAL A 834 18.18 14.02 60.09
C VAL A 834 16.92 13.15 60.15
N PHE A 835 17.04 11.89 60.58
CA PHE A 835 15.89 11.00 60.80
C PHE A 835 14.90 11.60 61.81
N GLN A 836 15.37 12.06 62.98
CA GLN A 836 14.54 12.70 64.00
C GLN A 836 13.91 14.03 63.52
N GLN A 837 14.67 14.85 62.77
CA GLN A 837 14.17 16.11 62.21
C GLN A 837 13.08 15.88 61.15
N GLN A 838 13.25 14.90 60.26
CA GLN A 838 12.24 14.58 59.25
C GLN A 838 10.95 14.09 59.91
N LEU A 839 11.01 13.16 60.86
CA LEU A 839 9.82 12.61 61.50
C LEU A 839 9.04 13.63 62.33
N SER A 840 9.73 14.50 63.08
CA SER A 840 9.09 15.60 63.81
C SER A 840 8.44 16.64 62.89
N SER A 841 9.05 16.95 61.73
CA SER A 841 8.42 17.81 60.71
C SER A 841 7.17 17.17 60.09
N ARG A 842 7.21 15.85 59.80
CA ARG A 842 6.08 15.09 59.28
C ARG A 842 4.93 15.02 60.28
N LEU A 843 5.19 14.65 61.55
CA LEU A 843 4.20 14.64 62.62
C LEU A 843 3.50 16.00 62.78
N THR A 844 4.25 17.10 62.68
CA THR A 844 3.69 18.46 62.72
C THR A 844 2.72 18.68 61.55
N SER A 845 3.15 18.40 60.31
CA SER A 845 2.31 18.55 59.11
C SER A 845 1.05 17.67 59.12
N SER A 846 1.17 16.43 59.63
CA SER A 846 0.04 15.52 59.83
C SER A 846 -0.93 16.04 60.88
N GLY A 847 -0.42 16.62 61.98
CA GLY A 847 -1.24 17.26 63.02
C GLY A 847 -2.03 18.46 62.51
N ASP A 848 -1.46 19.27 61.61
CA ASP A 848 -2.18 20.40 60.98
C ASP A 848 -3.29 19.92 60.03
N ILE A 849 -3.06 18.84 59.27
CA ILE A 849 -4.08 18.19 58.42
C ILE A 849 -5.22 17.65 59.29
N LEU A 850 -4.90 16.94 60.38
CA LEU A 850 -5.90 16.49 61.35
C LEU A 850 -6.69 17.65 61.98
N ARG A 851 -6.03 18.78 62.27
CA ARG A 851 -6.69 19.98 62.81
C ARG A 851 -7.65 20.61 61.80
N SER A 852 -7.36 20.53 60.51
CA SER A 852 -8.31 20.92 59.44
C SER A 852 -9.55 20.03 59.41
N TYR A 853 -9.38 18.70 59.43
CA TYR A 853 -10.52 17.77 59.44
C TYR A 853 -11.35 17.86 60.73
N TYR A 854 -10.71 18.00 61.89
CA TYR A 854 -11.37 18.27 63.16
C TYR A 854 -12.17 19.57 63.13
N GLY A 855 -11.60 20.65 62.56
CA GLY A 855 -12.28 21.93 62.37
C GLY A 855 -13.57 21.78 61.56
N ASN A 856 -13.48 21.13 60.40
CA ASN A 856 -14.64 20.83 59.54
C ASN A 856 -15.72 20.00 60.26
N ILE A 857 -15.34 19.02 61.10
CA ILE A 857 -16.30 18.24 61.91
C ILE A 857 -17.06 19.15 62.90
N VAL A 858 -16.35 20.02 63.62
CA VAL A 858 -16.95 20.95 64.58
C VAL A 858 -17.83 21.98 63.86
N GLU A 859 -17.39 22.50 62.71
CA GLU A 859 -18.18 23.43 61.90
C GLU A 859 -19.49 22.78 61.41
N LEU A 860 -19.43 21.60 60.79
CA LEU A 860 -20.61 20.87 60.31
C LEU A 860 -21.63 20.59 61.42
N LEU A 861 -21.17 20.13 62.59
CA LEU A 861 -22.04 19.86 63.74
C LEU A 861 -22.62 21.14 64.35
N SER A 862 -21.86 22.24 64.39
CA SER A 862 -22.33 23.54 64.89
C SER A 862 -23.24 24.29 63.91
N ALA A 863 -23.13 24.01 62.61
CA ALA A 863 -24.04 24.50 61.58
C ALA A 863 -25.36 23.73 61.65
N PHE A 864 -25.31 22.40 61.83
CA PHE A 864 -26.48 21.57 62.06
C PHE A 864 -27.24 21.98 63.34
N SER A 865 -26.56 22.15 64.47
CA SER A 865 -27.22 22.48 65.74
C SER A 865 -27.95 23.83 65.73
N ARG A 866 -27.57 24.79 64.87
CA ARG A 866 -28.28 26.07 64.74
C ARG A 866 -29.67 25.91 64.12
N GLN A 867 -29.90 24.87 63.33
CA GLN A 867 -31.18 24.64 62.67
C GLN A 867 -32.28 24.09 63.60
N PHE A 868 -31.95 23.78 64.86
CA PHE A 868 -32.86 23.17 65.85
C PHE A 868 -33.25 24.11 66.99
N GLN A 869 -32.82 25.38 66.93
CA GLN A 869 -33.07 26.40 67.97
C GLN A 869 -34.55 26.67 68.27
N SER A 870 -35.46 26.32 67.36
CA SER A 870 -36.91 26.38 67.56
C SER A 870 -37.49 25.18 68.33
N VAL A 871 -36.68 24.15 68.63
CA VAL A 871 -37.11 22.84 69.17
C VAL A 871 -36.16 22.29 70.26
N ASP A 872 -35.08 23.01 70.62
CA ASP A 872 -34.00 22.52 71.50
C ASP A 872 -34.49 21.89 72.83
N ASP A 873 -35.50 22.49 73.48
CA ASP A 873 -36.03 22.01 74.76
C ASP A 873 -36.65 20.60 74.68
N GLU A 874 -37.44 20.31 73.63
CA GLU A 874 -38.01 18.98 73.42
C GLU A 874 -36.96 17.95 72.97
N MET A 875 -35.81 18.41 72.47
CA MET A 875 -34.84 17.57 71.77
C MET A 875 -33.56 17.23 72.53
N SER A 876 -33.28 17.94 73.62
CA SER A 876 -32.05 17.86 74.42
C SER A 876 -31.49 16.44 74.67
N THR A 877 -32.34 15.47 75.01
CA THR A 877 -31.89 14.12 75.42
C THR A 877 -31.36 13.25 74.26
N GLU A 878 -32.05 13.21 73.12
CA GLU A 878 -31.59 12.44 71.95
C GLU A 878 -30.46 13.20 71.21
N TRP A 879 -30.39 14.53 71.33
CA TRP A 879 -29.25 15.35 70.85
C TRP A 879 -27.94 15.01 71.60
N ILE A 880 -27.97 14.90 72.94
CA ILE A 880 -26.80 14.49 73.74
C ILE A 880 -26.29 13.10 73.31
N ALA A 881 -27.20 12.15 73.05
CA ALA A 881 -26.84 10.82 72.58
C ALA A 881 -26.17 10.87 71.19
N TYR A 882 -26.77 11.61 70.24
CA TYR A 882 -26.22 11.78 68.89
C TYR A 882 -24.82 12.42 68.89
N VAL A 883 -24.57 13.46 69.69
CA VAL A 883 -23.24 14.10 69.75
C VAL A 883 -22.19 13.13 70.32
N ASN A 884 -22.55 12.31 71.30
CA ASN A 884 -21.63 11.31 71.86
C ASN A 884 -21.34 10.15 70.88
N ASP A 885 -22.34 9.66 70.13
CA ASP A 885 -22.14 8.65 69.07
C ASP A 885 -21.12 9.17 68.01
N MET A 886 -21.19 10.46 67.64
CA MET A 886 -20.26 11.09 66.68
C MET A 886 -18.86 11.36 67.27
N ASP A 887 -18.78 11.68 68.57
CA ASP A 887 -17.52 11.90 69.31
C ASP A 887 -16.74 10.59 69.52
N ASP A 888 -17.43 9.47 69.70
CA ASP A 888 -16.81 8.15 69.77
C ASP A 888 -16.39 7.63 68.37
N MET A 889 -17.14 7.95 67.30
CA MET A 889 -16.69 7.69 65.92
C MET A 889 -15.40 8.46 65.60
N LEU A 890 -15.27 9.72 66.05
CA LEU A 890 -14.03 10.49 65.93
C LEU A 890 -12.90 9.84 66.73
N ALA A 891 -13.15 9.40 67.97
CA ALA A 891 -12.15 8.70 68.79
C ALA A 891 -11.58 7.47 68.08
N SER A 892 -12.43 6.59 67.55
CA SER A 892 -12.01 5.41 66.80
C SER A 892 -11.18 5.78 65.56
N SER A 893 -11.51 6.84 64.84
CA SER A 893 -10.72 7.26 63.67
C SER A 893 -9.31 7.74 64.03
N LEU A 894 -9.17 8.47 65.15
CA LEU A 894 -7.87 8.92 65.65
C LEU A 894 -7.02 7.76 66.17
N MET A 895 -7.64 6.75 66.79
CA MET A 895 -6.92 5.52 67.18
C MET A 895 -6.44 4.73 65.96
N THR A 896 -7.28 4.55 64.93
CA THR A 896 -6.87 3.89 63.67
C THR A 896 -5.68 4.59 63.00
N SER A 897 -5.70 5.93 62.94
CA SER A 897 -4.57 6.75 62.46
C SER A 897 -3.28 6.49 63.25
N ALA A 898 -3.38 6.45 64.58
CA ALA A 898 -2.24 6.20 65.46
C ALA A 898 -1.70 4.77 65.32
N ARG A 899 -2.57 3.76 65.35
CA ARG A 899 -2.23 2.34 65.11
C ARG A 899 -1.48 2.17 63.80
N GLY A 900 -2.05 2.62 62.68
CA GLY A 900 -1.40 2.52 61.36
C GLY A 900 -0.09 3.31 61.22
N SER A 901 0.20 4.22 62.17
CA SER A 901 1.49 4.91 62.26
C SER A 901 2.53 4.11 63.06
N LEU A 902 2.09 3.47 64.15
CA LEU A 902 2.91 2.53 64.92
C LEU A 902 3.21 1.26 64.10
N THR A 903 2.24 0.74 63.32
CA THR A 903 2.45 -0.40 62.43
C THR A 903 3.58 -0.12 61.44
N LYS A 904 3.61 1.04 60.78
CA LYS A 904 4.71 1.39 59.88
C LYS A 904 6.05 1.56 60.59
N LEU A 905 6.06 2.04 61.85
CA LEU A 905 7.30 2.13 62.63
C LEU A 905 7.83 0.74 62.99
N TYR A 906 6.93 -0.23 63.23
CA TYR A 906 7.30 -1.63 63.38
C TYR A 906 7.78 -2.25 62.05
N GLU A 907 7.02 -2.12 60.95
CA GLU A 907 7.37 -2.59 59.59
C GLU A 907 8.72 -2.04 59.10
N ALA A 908 9.13 -0.85 59.57
CA ALA A 908 10.41 -0.25 59.24
C ALA A 908 11.59 -0.84 60.04
N LEU A 909 11.35 -1.29 61.28
CA LEU A 909 12.40 -1.81 62.17
C LEU A 909 12.53 -3.34 62.09
N HIS A 910 11.45 -4.04 61.79
CA HIS A 910 11.39 -5.49 61.72
C HIS A 910 11.92 -6.01 60.38
N CYS A 911 12.80 -7.02 60.43
CA CYS A 911 13.27 -7.78 59.26
C CYS A 911 12.92 -9.26 59.44
N ASP A 912 12.17 -9.84 58.49
CA ASP A 912 11.89 -11.28 58.39
C ASP A 912 13.17 -12.09 58.12
N GLU A 913 13.23 -13.35 58.60
CA GLU A 913 14.40 -14.24 58.45
C GLU A 913 14.75 -14.57 56.98
N ASP A 914 13.77 -14.55 56.08
CA ASP A 914 13.94 -14.81 54.64
C ASP A 914 14.29 -13.54 53.81
N MET A 915 14.28 -12.35 54.42
CA MET A 915 14.42 -11.06 53.71
C MET A 915 15.78 -10.39 53.92
N ALA A 916 16.26 -9.70 52.89
CA ALA A 916 17.47 -8.89 53.00
C ALA A 916 17.23 -7.68 53.91
N SER A 917 18.04 -7.56 54.97
CA SER A 917 17.93 -6.48 55.96
C SER A 917 18.02 -5.09 55.30
N ALA A 918 17.07 -4.23 55.62
CA ALA A 918 16.91 -2.90 55.04
C ALA A 918 17.28 -1.81 56.07
N PRO A 919 18.55 -1.39 56.15
CA PRO A 919 18.99 -0.50 57.22
C PRO A 919 18.52 0.94 57.01
N ILE A 920 18.14 1.56 58.13
CA ILE A 920 17.53 2.89 58.18
C ILE A 920 18.48 3.92 58.77
N ILE A 921 19.33 3.54 59.72
CA ILE A 921 20.21 4.45 60.46
C ILE A 921 21.66 4.16 60.10
N VAL A 922 22.44 5.20 59.78
CA VAL A 922 23.90 5.09 59.61
C VAL A 922 24.59 5.21 60.97
N VAL A 923 25.54 4.32 61.23
CA VAL A 923 26.45 4.38 62.39
C VAL A 923 27.88 4.25 61.89
N GLU A 924 28.79 5.08 62.36
CA GLU A 924 30.22 4.93 62.10
C GLU A 924 30.88 4.10 63.19
N SER A 925 31.85 3.25 62.80
CA SER A 925 32.68 2.46 63.71
C SER A 925 34.16 2.78 63.51
N ASP A 926 34.89 2.93 64.61
CA ASP A 926 36.32 3.27 64.63
C ASP A 926 36.97 2.78 65.94
N VAL A 927 38.31 2.62 65.95
CA VAL A 927 39.06 2.21 67.15
C VAL A 927 39.60 3.44 67.89
N LYS A 928 38.95 3.82 69.00
CA LYS A 928 39.33 4.96 69.84
C LYS A 928 39.72 4.47 71.23
N ASP A 929 40.84 4.98 71.75
CA ASP A 929 41.45 4.57 73.03
C ASP A 929 41.57 3.02 73.22
N GLY A 930 41.83 2.31 72.11
CA GLY A 930 42.00 0.85 72.08
C GLY A 930 40.72 0.03 72.04
N ARG A 931 39.54 0.65 71.92
CA ARG A 931 38.23 -0.02 71.83
C ARG A 931 37.48 0.39 70.57
N ILE A 932 36.58 -0.47 70.10
CA ILE A 932 35.62 -0.12 69.05
C ILE A 932 34.58 0.83 69.67
N VAL A 933 34.33 1.97 69.01
CA VAL A 933 33.34 2.96 69.43
C VAL A 933 32.36 3.20 68.28
N PHE A 934 31.06 3.17 68.60
CA PHE A 934 29.97 3.47 67.69
C PHE A 934 29.55 4.94 67.82
N THR A 935 29.37 5.62 66.70
CA THR A 935 28.82 6.98 66.65
C THR A 935 27.72 7.07 65.57
N PRO A 936 26.43 7.29 65.94
CA PRO A 936 25.87 7.37 67.29
C PRO A 936 25.87 6.04 68.06
N ASP A 937 25.61 6.12 69.37
CA ASP A 937 25.49 4.97 70.27
C ASP A 937 24.11 4.27 70.18
N VAL A 938 24.07 2.98 70.49
CA VAL A 938 22.89 2.12 70.38
C VAL A 938 21.81 2.49 71.41
N ASP A 939 22.19 2.99 72.58
CA ASP A 939 21.24 3.55 73.55
C ASP A 939 20.53 4.79 72.98
N ALA A 940 21.26 5.71 72.35
CA ALA A 940 20.69 6.93 71.75
C ALA A 940 19.73 6.62 70.60
N ILE A 941 19.98 5.56 69.82
CA ILE A 941 19.05 5.06 68.79
C ILE A 941 17.74 4.57 69.43
N GLY A 942 17.82 3.81 70.53
CA GLY A 942 16.64 3.30 71.24
C GLY A 942 15.78 4.41 71.88
N ASP A 943 16.40 5.39 72.51
CA ASP A 943 15.70 6.55 73.10
C ASP A 943 15.02 7.41 72.02
N MET A 944 15.69 7.61 70.88
CA MET A 944 15.15 8.34 69.74
C MET A 944 13.88 7.64 69.17
N ILE A 945 13.89 6.31 69.03
CA ILE A 945 12.73 5.55 68.55
C ILE A 945 11.55 5.67 69.52
N ASN A 946 11.80 5.53 70.83
CA ASN A 946 10.77 5.69 71.86
C ASN A 946 10.19 7.11 71.90
N GLY A 947 11.00 8.14 71.63
CA GLY A 947 10.55 9.54 71.52
C GLY A 947 9.53 9.79 70.40
N ILE A 948 9.52 8.98 69.33
CA ILE A 948 8.53 9.07 68.24
C ILE A 948 7.14 8.63 68.74
N VAL A 949 7.08 7.55 69.51
CA VAL A 949 5.83 7.01 70.09
C VAL A 949 5.19 8.03 71.03
N ASP A 950 6.00 8.67 71.89
CA ASP A 950 5.53 9.73 72.78
C ASP A 950 5.10 11.00 72.02
N SER A 951 5.70 11.28 70.86
CA SER A 951 5.29 12.40 69.99
C SER A 951 3.93 12.15 69.33
N ILE A 952 3.62 10.92 68.91
CA ILE A 952 2.27 10.53 68.45
C ILE A 952 1.24 10.76 69.56
N ARG A 953 1.53 10.27 70.78
CA ARG A 953 0.65 10.44 71.96
C ARG A 953 0.39 11.91 72.28
N SER A 954 1.42 12.76 72.23
CA SER A 954 1.30 14.20 72.47
C SER A 954 0.46 14.92 71.40
N MET A 955 0.56 14.49 70.13
CA MET A 955 -0.22 15.07 69.03
C MET A 955 -1.72 14.77 69.19
N LEU A 956 -2.10 13.56 69.63
CA LEU A 956 -3.51 13.20 69.88
C LEU A 956 -4.16 14.02 71.01
N ASP A 957 -3.40 14.45 72.02
CA ASP A 957 -3.92 15.21 73.16
C ASP A 957 -4.31 16.66 72.81
N GLN A 958 -3.88 17.16 71.64
CA GLN A 958 -4.20 18.51 71.17
C GLN A 958 -5.68 18.70 70.80
N PHE A 959 -6.44 17.62 70.64
CA PHE A 959 -7.84 17.66 70.18
C PHE A 959 -8.82 17.50 71.36
N PRO A 960 -9.66 18.51 71.66
CA PRO A 960 -10.71 18.34 72.68
C PRO A 960 -11.88 17.50 72.14
N ARG A 961 -12.56 16.75 73.02
CA ARG A 961 -13.78 15.99 72.67
C ARG A 961 -14.87 16.92 72.13
N LEU A 962 -15.64 16.47 71.14
CA LEU A 962 -16.69 17.27 70.47
C LEU A 962 -17.74 17.77 71.46
N GLY A 963 -18.10 16.95 72.46
CA GLY A 963 -19.02 17.33 73.52
C GLY A 963 -18.59 18.59 74.31
N TYR A 964 -17.28 18.86 74.42
CA TYR A 964 -16.78 20.08 75.06
C TYR A 964 -16.98 21.32 74.16
N LYS A 965 -16.69 21.19 72.85
CA LYS A 965 -16.93 22.26 71.86
C LYS A 965 -18.42 22.58 71.70
N LEU A 966 -19.28 21.57 71.76
CA LEU A 966 -20.74 21.66 71.65
C LEU A 966 -21.45 21.90 73.00
N LYS A 967 -20.69 22.24 74.06
CA LYS A 967 -21.19 22.66 75.39
C LYS A 967 -22.07 21.64 76.13
N LEU A 968 -21.83 20.34 75.95
CA LEU A 968 -22.56 19.29 76.67
C LEU A 968 -22.33 19.36 78.20
N PRO A 969 -23.28 18.86 79.03
CA PRO A 969 -23.12 18.82 80.47
C PRO A 969 -21.89 18.01 80.91
N LYS A 970 -21.09 18.55 81.86
CA LYS A 970 -19.81 17.95 82.30
C LYS A 970 -19.90 16.48 82.75
N LYS A 971 -21.08 16.00 83.20
CA LYS A 971 -21.32 14.60 83.61
C LYS A 971 -21.47 13.62 82.44
N GLN A 972 -21.55 14.10 81.20
CA GLN A 972 -21.81 13.31 79.99
C GLN A 972 -20.69 13.41 78.95
N LEU A 973 -19.58 14.10 79.29
CA LEU A 973 -18.38 14.19 78.46
C LEU A 973 -17.59 12.87 78.49
N ARG A 974 -17.06 12.46 77.34
CA ARG A 974 -16.15 11.32 77.18
C ARG A 974 -14.72 11.66 77.65
N GLN A 975 -13.89 10.64 77.86
CA GLN A 975 -12.47 10.78 78.21
C GLN A 975 -11.64 11.40 77.05
N GLY A 976 -10.55 12.10 77.37
CA GLY A 976 -9.62 12.68 76.38
C GLY A 976 -8.87 11.61 75.57
N PHE A 977 -8.50 11.93 74.33
CA PHE A 977 -7.95 10.94 73.39
C PHE A 977 -6.63 10.32 73.84
N ALA A 978 -5.76 11.03 74.56
CA ALA A 978 -4.52 10.45 75.11
C ALA A 978 -4.75 9.43 76.24
N CYS A 979 -5.93 9.44 76.88
CA CYS A 979 -6.33 8.37 77.81
C CYS A 979 -6.79 7.13 77.02
N VAL A 980 -7.64 7.35 76.00
CA VAL A 980 -8.10 6.28 75.08
C VAL A 980 -6.93 5.58 74.40
N PHE A 981 -5.91 6.31 73.93
CA PHE A 981 -4.69 5.74 73.34
C PHE A 981 -3.89 4.85 74.30
N ARG A 982 -3.99 5.06 75.62
CA ARG A 982 -3.35 4.22 76.65
C ARG A 982 -4.19 3.00 77.02
N GLU A 983 -5.52 3.13 76.95
CA GLU A 983 -6.46 2.03 77.15
C GLU A 983 -6.57 1.14 75.88
N ASP A 984 -6.04 1.59 74.74
CA ASP A 984 -6.07 0.88 73.46
C ASP A 984 -5.11 -0.33 73.45
N GLN A 985 -5.69 -1.54 73.32
CA GLN A 985 -4.93 -2.79 73.33
C GLN A 985 -3.98 -2.91 72.12
N GLU A 986 -4.45 -2.56 70.91
CA GLU A 986 -3.66 -2.70 69.68
C GLU A 986 -2.46 -1.73 69.67
N CYS A 987 -2.62 -0.48 70.09
CA CYS A 987 -1.48 0.42 70.31
C CYS A 987 -0.50 -0.15 71.35
N SER A 988 -1.03 -0.71 72.44
CA SER A 988 -0.22 -1.29 73.53
C SER A 988 0.55 -2.56 73.13
N GLU A 989 0.07 -3.29 72.13
CA GLU A 989 0.76 -4.44 71.54
C GLU A 989 1.83 -3.98 70.55
N LEU A 990 1.53 -3.05 69.64
CA LEU A 990 2.50 -2.50 68.69
C LEU A 990 3.69 -1.82 69.39
N MET A 991 3.46 -1.06 70.47
CA MET A 991 4.53 -0.46 71.28
C MET A 991 5.46 -1.52 71.90
N ARG A 992 4.91 -2.70 72.26
CA ARG A 992 5.70 -3.80 72.83
C ARG A 992 6.58 -4.47 71.77
N SER A 993 6.06 -4.66 70.55
CA SER A 993 6.82 -5.23 69.43
C SER A 993 7.97 -4.32 69.01
N ILE A 994 7.74 -3.01 68.86
CA ILE A 994 8.79 -2.02 68.57
C ILE A 994 9.91 -2.08 69.62
N GLN A 995 9.56 -2.21 70.91
CA GLN A 995 10.55 -2.31 71.98
C GLN A 995 11.31 -3.66 71.97
N ALA A 996 10.78 -4.71 71.35
CA ALA A 996 11.50 -5.97 71.13
C ALA A 996 12.57 -5.83 70.03
N GLU A 997 12.27 -5.17 68.92
CA GLU A 997 13.24 -4.96 67.83
C GLU A 997 14.46 -4.14 68.28
N ILE A 998 14.26 -3.16 69.17
CA ILE A 998 15.36 -2.40 69.80
C ILE A 998 16.30 -3.32 70.61
N VAL A 999 15.80 -4.44 71.16
CA VAL A 999 16.63 -5.43 71.86
C VAL A 999 17.35 -6.35 70.86
N VAL A 1000 16.67 -6.81 69.81
CA VAL A 1000 17.29 -7.61 68.73
C VAL A 1000 18.47 -6.85 68.08
N GLN A 1001 18.30 -5.55 67.82
CA GLN A 1001 19.35 -4.69 67.29
C GLN A 1001 20.58 -4.62 68.24
N ARG A 1002 20.38 -4.52 69.55
CA ARG A 1002 21.47 -4.51 70.54
C ARG A 1002 22.27 -5.81 70.52
N GLU A 1003 21.59 -6.96 70.43
CA GLU A 1003 22.26 -8.26 70.30
C GLU A 1003 23.02 -8.41 68.98
N ALA A 1004 22.51 -7.85 67.88
CA ALA A 1004 23.17 -7.84 66.59
C ALA A 1004 24.47 -7.00 66.61
N MET A 1005 24.42 -5.79 67.19
CA MET A 1005 25.59 -4.92 67.36
C MET A 1005 26.68 -5.58 68.23
N ALA A 1006 26.30 -6.26 69.31
CA ALA A 1006 27.24 -6.97 70.17
C ALA A 1006 27.94 -8.15 69.46
N LYS A 1007 27.23 -8.86 68.56
CA LYS A 1007 27.81 -9.92 67.72
C LYS A 1007 28.83 -9.36 66.73
N TYR A 1008 28.54 -8.20 66.11
CA TYR A 1008 29.47 -7.49 65.23
C TYR A 1008 30.74 -7.05 65.96
N GLU A 1009 30.61 -6.43 67.14
CA GLU A 1009 31.77 -5.99 67.94
C GLU A 1009 32.69 -7.18 68.32
N ALA A 1010 32.10 -8.33 68.64
CA ALA A 1010 32.82 -9.56 68.98
C ALA A 1010 33.61 -10.17 67.81
N GLN A 1011 33.26 -9.88 66.55
CA GLN A 1011 34.02 -10.33 65.38
C GLN A 1011 35.32 -9.53 65.24
N TRP A 1012 35.24 -8.20 65.19
CA TRP A 1012 36.40 -7.33 65.02
C TRP A 1012 37.36 -7.36 66.22
N ASN A 1013 36.85 -7.55 67.45
CA ASN A 1013 37.67 -7.76 68.64
C ASN A 1013 38.60 -9.00 68.57
N GLN A 1014 38.43 -9.92 67.62
CA GLN A 1014 39.39 -11.00 67.39
C GLN A 1014 40.74 -10.47 66.85
N LYS A 1015 40.72 -9.40 66.04
CA LYS A 1015 41.91 -8.80 65.42
C LYS A 1015 42.66 -7.82 66.35
N ARG A 1016 42.20 -7.64 67.61
CA ARG A 1016 42.70 -6.64 68.59
C ARG A 1016 44.21 -6.58 68.83
N VAL A 1017 44.90 -7.71 68.66
CA VAL A 1017 46.35 -7.84 68.88
C VAL A 1017 47.16 -6.88 67.99
N LEU A 1018 46.59 -6.44 66.86
CA LEU A 1018 47.20 -5.46 65.94
C LEU A 1018 47.38 -4.07 66.56
N TRP A 1019 46.42 -3.59 67.35
CA TRP A 1019 46.46 -2.27 68.00
C TRP A 1019 46.84 -2.33 69.49
N GLU A 1020 46.72 -3.50 70.13
CA GLU A 1020 47.22 -3.74 71.50
C GLU A 1020 48.74 -3.97 71.57
N THR A 1021 49.41 -4.35 70.46
CA THR A 1021 50.87 -4.62 70.45
C THR A 1021 51.69 -3.32 70.40
N THR A 1022 52.68 -3.18 71.28
CA THR A 1022 53.62 -2.04 71.25
C THR A 1022 54.83 -2.29 70.34
N GLU A 1023 55.45 -1.22 69.83
CA GLU A 1023 56.63 -1.31 68.96
C GLU A 1023 57.82 -2.04 69.60
N GLU A 1024 57.98 -1.90 70.90
CA GLU A 1024 59.02 -2.58 71.67
C GLU A 1024 58.74 -4.08 71.76
N GLY A 1025 57.49 -4.47 71.99
CA GLY A 1025 57.04 -5.87 71.96
C GLY A 1025 57.24 -6.50 70.59
N PHE A 1026 56.89 -5.81 69.51
CA PHE A 1026 57.14 -6.26 68.14
C PHE A 1026 58.64 -6.47 67.86
N ARG A 1027 59.46 -5.46 68.18
CA ARG A 1027 60.92 -5.50 67.99
C ARG A 1027 61.57 -6.62 68.78
N GLN A 1028 61.11 -6.91 70.00
CA GLN A 1028 61.61 -8.02 70.82
C GLN A 1028 61.24 -9.39 70.21
N ARG A 1029 59.99 -9.59 69.77
CA ARG A 1029 59.57 -10.84 69.08
C ARG A 1029 60.42 -11.13 67.84
N LEU A 1030 60.75 -10.10 67.05
CA LEU A 1030 61.54 -10.28 65.82
C LEU A 1030 63.04 -10.50 66.12
N MET A 1031 63.58 -9.82 67.13
CA MET A 1031 65.00 -9.97 67.53
C MET A 1031 65.34 -11.33 68.16
N SER A 1032 64.38 -12.02 68.79
CA SER A 1032 64.58 -13.37 69.33
C SER A 1032 64.48 -14.49 68.27
N SER A 1033 64.08 -14.15 67.03
CA SER A 1033 63.99 -15.09 65.92
C SER A 1033 65.36 -15.45 65.31
N SER A 1034 65.37 -16.46 64.44
CA SER A 1034 66.57 -16.88 63.67
C SER A 1034 67.06 -15.84 62.65
N ARG A 1035 66.22 -14.84 62.29
CA ARG A 1035 66.57 -13.72 61.38
C ARG A 1035 67.09 -14.15 60.00
N THR A 1036 66.66 -15.31 59.50
CA THR A 1036 66.87 -15.74 58.11
C THR A 1036 65.89 -15.02 57.17
N ALA A 1037 66.20 -14.98 55.87
CA ALA A 1037 65.38 -14.27 54.87
C ALA A 1037 63.90 -14.69 54.92
N GLY A 1038 63.62 -16.00 54.91
CA GLY A 1038 62.26 -16.53 54.98
C GLY A 1038 61.46 -16.16 56.24
N VAL A 1039 62.10 -15.77 57.35
CA VAL A 1039 61.40 -15.29 58.56
C VAL A 1039 61.00 -13.82 58.44
N PHE A 1040 61.84 -12.99 57.82
CA PHE A 1040 61.46 -11.62 57.47
C PHE A 1040 60.37 -11.61 56.38
N GLU A 1041 60.55 -12.44 55.35
CA GLU A 1041 59.62 -12.62 54.23
C GLU A 1041 58.25 -13.12 54.69
N GLY A 1042 58.18 -14.27 55.36
CA GLY A 1042 56.92 -14.79 55.92
C GLY A 1042 56.29 -13.88 56.96
N GLY A 1043 57.07 -13.03 57.64
CA GLY A 1043 56.56 -11.96 58.50
C GLY A 1043 55.89 -10.84 57.70
N ILE A 1044 56.48 -10.40 56.58
CA ILE A 1044 55.86 -9.40 55.68
C ILE A 1044 54.60 -10.00 55.04
N GLU A 1045 54.69 -11.22 54.50
CA GLU A 1045 53.60 -11.91 53.80
C GLU A 1045 52.42 -12.25 54.72
N HIS A 1046 52.65 -12.58 56.00
CA HIS A 1046 51.57 -12.72 56.99
C HIS A 1046 50.82 -11.41 57.21
N TYR A 1047 51.52 -10.28 57.31
CA TYR A 1047 50.88 -8.98 57.41
C TYR A 1047 50.23 -8.52 56.10
N SER A 1048 50.74 -8.93 54.94
CA SER A 1048 50.07 -8.70 53.64
C SER A 1048 48.75 -9.48 53.58
N ALA A 1049 48.74 -10.77 53.94
CA ALA A 1049 47.51 -11.55 54.00
C ALA A 1049 46.48 -10.94 54.97
N LEU A 1050 46.91 -10.44 56.13
CA LEU A 1050 46.02 -9.71 57.05
C LEU A 1050 45.55 -8.35 56.50
N ALA A 1051 46.34 -7.68 55.64
CA ALA A 1051 45.90 -6.49 54.93
C ALA A 1051 44.87 -6.85 53.85
N ASP A 1052 45.11 -7.89 53.07
CA ASP A 1052 44.19 -8.39 52.04
C ASP A 1052 42.86 -8.84 52.66
N ASP A 1053 42.90 -9.62 53.76
CA ASP A 1053 41.74 -9.99 54.57
C ASP A 1053 40.95 -8.76 55.03
N VAL A 1054 41.62 -7.71 55.51
CA VAL A 1054 40.96 -6.47 55.98
C VAL A 1054 40.48 -5.61 54.81
N ILE A 1055 41.15 -5.62 53.66
CA ILE A 1055 40.71 -4.90 52.46
C ILE A 1055 39.42 -5.54 51.90
N PHE A 1056 39.36 -6.87 51.86
CA PHE A 1056 38.29 -7.65 51.24
C PHE A 1056 36.96 -7.68 52.03
N GLU A 1057 36.99 -7.51 53.36
CA GLU A 1057 35.78 -7.22 54.16
C GLU A 1057 35.03 -6.01 53.59
N ASP A 1058 33.70 -5.97 53.64
CA ASP A 1058 32.97 -4.83 53.07
C ASP A 1058 33.28 -3.51 53.81
N ALA A 1059 33.37 -2.41 53.04
CA ALA A 1059 33.56 -1.06 53.59
C ALA A 1059 32.36 -0.59 54.45
N ILE A 1060 31.20 -1.21 54.24
CA ILE A 1060 29.91 -0.87 54.82
C ILE A 1060 29.14 -2.19 54.99
N THR A 1061 28.54 -2.46 56.16
CA THR A 1061 27.79 -3.70 56.40
C THR A 1061 26.48 -3.46 57.13
N ASN A 1062 25.43 -4.19 56.76
CA ASN A 1062 24.13 -4.16 57.40
C ASN A 1062 24.17 -5.00 58.69
N VAL A 1063 23.84 -4.40 59.84
CA VAL A 1063 23.63 -5.08 61.11
C VAL A 1063 22.18 -4.82 61.53
N TYR A 1064 21.30 -5.76 61.14
CA TYR A 1064 19.85 -5.63 61.27
C TYR A 1064 19.34 -4.30 60.64
N PHE A 1065 18.66 -3.40 61.36
CA PHE A 1065 18.18 -2.12 60.80
C PHE A 1065 19.22 -0.97 60.80
N VAL A 1066 20.49 -1.26 61.14
CA VAL A 1066 21.60 -0.27 61.15
C VAL A 1066 22.61 -0.56 60.04
N LEU A 1067 23.06 0.48 59.34
CA LEU A 1067 24.16 0.43 58.38
C LEU A 1067 25.45 0.88 59.07
N ILE A 1068 26.41 -0.01 59.25
CA ILE A 1068 27.71 0.34 59.85
C ILE A 1068 28.68 0.77 58.75
N ASN A 1069 29.09 2.04 58.78
CA ASN A 1069 30.25 2.54 58.04
C ASN A 1069 31.54 2.09 58.76
N GLN A 1070 32.34 1.27 58.09
CA GLN A 1070 33.56 0.66 58.66
C GLN A 1070 34.84 1.28 58.11
N ASN A 1071 34.76 2.27 57.21
CA ASN A 1071 35.94 2.84 56.55
C ASN A 1071 36.98 3.40 57.54
N ALA A 1072 36.55 4.01 58.65
CA ALA A 1072 37.45 4.45 59.71
C ALA A 1072 38.13 3.26 60.42
N LEU A 1073 37.35 2.28 60.91
CA LEU A 1073 37.85 1.03 61.48
C LEU A 1073 38.89 0.33 60.57
N LYS A 1074 38.55 0.18 59.28
CA LYS A 1074 39.41 -0.47 58.27
C LYS A 1074 40.69 0.33 58.03
N SER A 1075 40.61 1.65 57.85
CA SER A 1075 41.80 2.51 57.69
C SER A 1075 42.71 2.41 58.90
N THR A 1076 42.16 2.59 60.11
CA THR A 1076 42.92 2.50 61.37
C THR A 1076 43.62 1.15 61.51
N ILE A 1077 42.99 0.03 61.14
CA ILE A 1077 43.61 -1.31 61.16
C ILE A 1077 44.70 -1.46 60.09
N LEU A 1078 44.49 -0.94 58.87
CA LEU A 1078 45.50 -0.99 57.80
C LEU A 1078 46.72 -0.13 58.12
N ASP A 1079 46.54 1.05 58.72
CA ASP A 1079 47.63 1.92 59.19
C ASP A 1079 48.52 1.19 60.21
N TRP A 1080 47.93 0.40 61.11
CA TRP A 1080 48.69 -0.47 62.02
C TRP A 1080 49.47 -1.56 61.27
N ILE A 1081 48.86 -2.18 60.25
CA ILE A 1081 49.50 -3.25 59.47
C ILE A 1081 50.68 -2.72 58.64
N GLU A 1082 50.51 -1.60 57.92
CA GLU A 1082 51.61 -0.95 57.17
C GLU A 1082 52.75 -0.57 58.14
N LYS A 1083 52.42 0.00 59.30
CA LYS A 1083 53.38 0.33 60.35
C LYS A 1083 54.19 -0.89 60.80
N TRP A 1084 53.56 -2.06 60.95
CA TRP A 1084 54.26 -3.30 61.30
C TRP A 1084 55.15 -3.81 60.17
N GLN A 1085 54.70 -3.74 58.91
CA GLN A 1085 55.51 -4.12 57.74
C GLN A 1085 56.72 -3.20 57.55
N ALA A 1086 56.55 -1.89 57.63
CA ALA A 1086 57.63 -0.91 57.50
C ALA A 1086 58.71 -1.08 58.58
N LEU A 1087 58.30 -1.40 59.82
CA LEU A 1087 59.22 -1.70 60.92
C LEU A 1087 60.00 -3.01 60.66
N ASN A 1088 59.32 -4.05 60.16
CA ASN A 1088 59.92 -5.33 59.77
C ASN A 1088 60.98 -5.15 58.65
N ILE A 1089 60.62 -4.46 57.56
CA ILE A 1089 61.51 -4.13 56.43
C ILE A 1089 62.72 -3.30 56.89
N LYS A 1090 62.53 -2.32 57.78
CA LYS A 1090 63.63 -1.53 58.35
C LYS A 1090 64.61 -2.39 59.13
N MET A 1091 64.13 -3.36 59.92
CA MET A 1091 64.99 -4.28 60.67
C MET A 1091 65.74 -5.27 59.75
N LEU A 1092 65.12 -5.71 58.64
CA LEU A 1092 65.80 -6.48 57.60
C LEU A 1092 66.97 -5.69 56.97
N LEU A 1093 66.72 -4.44 56.57
CA LEU A 1093 67.72 -3.55 55.96
C LEU A 1093 68.91 -3.30 56.90
N ASP A 1094 68.64 -2.99 58.17
CA ASP A 1094 69.68 -2.80 59.18
C ASP A 1094 70.47 -4.09 59.44
N HIS A 1095 69.83 -5.27 59.42
CA HIS A 1095 70.52 -6.55 59.63
C HIS A 1095 71.46 -6.89 58.47
N ALA A 1096 70.95 -6.91 57.24
CA ALA A 1096 71.73 -7.23 56.04
C ALA A 1096 72.90 -6.24 55.84
N SER A 1097 72.64 -4.95 56.01
CA SER A 1097 73.66 -3.90 55.91
C SER A 1097 74.74 -4.01 56.98
N ASN A 1098 74.44 -4.55 58.18
CA ASN A 1098 75.46 -4.82 59.19
C ASN A 1098 76.34 -6.03 58.82
N LEU A 1099 75.73 -7.13 58.35
CA LEU A 1099 76.47 -8.33 57.94
C LEU A 1099 77.49 -8.03 56.82
N MET A 1100 77.06 -7.37 55.74
CA MET A 1100 77.93 -7.01 54.62
C MET A 1100 79.10 -6.11 55.05
N ARG A 1101 78.84 -5.16 55.95
CA ARG A 1101 79.88 -4.28 56.51
C ARG A 1101 80.88 -5.01 57.41
N VAL A 1102 80.55 -6.17 57.98
CA VAL A 1102 81.50 -7.01 58.74
C VAL A 1102 82.39 -7.81 57.79
N THR A 1103 81.83 -8.43 56.75
CA THR A 1103 82.57 -9.22 55.75
C THR A 1103 83.67 -8.40 55.06
N TYR A 1104 83.34 -7.21 54.55
CA TYR A 1104 84.33 -6.33 53.90
C TYR A 1104 85.43 -5.80 54.83
N ARG A 1105 85.18 -5.74 56.15
CA ARG A 1105 86.22 -5.40 57.14
C ARG A 1105 87.17 -6.56 57.41
N TYR A 1106 86.70 -7.80 57.26
CA TYR A 1106 87.50 -9.00 57.44
C TYR A 1106 88.54 -9.14 56.29
N MET A 1107 88.07 -9.14 55.03
CA MET A 1107 88.94 -9.18 53.83
C MET A 1107 90.07 -8.14 53.92
N ARG A 1108 89.71 -6.85 53.98
CA ARG A 1108 90.65 -5.72 54.00
C ARG A 1108 91.58 -5.65 55.21
N ARG A 1109 91.25 -6.34 56.30
CA ARG A 1109 92.15 -6.46 57.46
C ARG A 1109 93.20 -7.53 57.22
N ASN A 1110 92.86 -8.58 56.49
CA ASN A 1110 93.71 -9.76 56.31
C ASN A 1110 94.63 -9.60 55.09
N GLU A 1111 94.13 -9.08 53.96
CA GLU A 1111 94.93 -8.62 52.79
C GLU A 1111 96.22 -7.90 53.24
N ARG A 1112 96.04 -6.86 54.08
CA ARG A 1112 97.08 -5.97 54.59
C ARG A 1112 98.02 -6.58 55.63
N ASN A 1113 97.70 -7.76 56.15
CA ASN A 1113 98.53 -8.47 57.12
C ASN A 1113 99.33 -9.60 56.47
N VAL A 1114 98.79 -10.20 55.40
CA VAL A 1114 99.42 -11.29 54.67
C VAL A 1114 100.46 -10.75 53.66
N MET A 1115 100.14 -9.70 52.89
CA MET A 1115 101.06 -9.10 51.89
C MET A 1115 102.22 -8.26 52.48
N LYS A 1116 102.62 -8.53 53.73
CA LYS A 1116 103.77 -7.88 54.37
C LYS A 1116 105.01 -8.72 54.16
N VAL A 1117 105.80 -8.37 53.14
CA VAL A 1117 107.08 -9.01 52.80
C VAL A 1117 107.96 -9.15 54.05
N PRO A 1118 108.20 -10.38 54.54
CA PRO A 1118 108.84 -10.63 55.83
C PRO A 1118 110.37 -10.59 55.72
N ARG A 1119 110.99 -9.51 56.19
CA ARG A 1119 112.44 -9.27 56.04
C ARG A 1119 113.33 -10.06 57.00
N THR A 1120 112.74 -10.78 57.96
CA THR A 1120 113.46 -11.61 58.92
C THR A 1120 112.83 -12.98 59.10
N ILE A 1121 113.66 -13.97 59.48
CA ILE A 1121 113.28 -15.39 59.64
C ILE A 1121 112.21 -15.60 60.74
N ARG A 1122 111.98 -14.62 61.62
CA ARG A 1122 110.86 -14.66 62.59
C ARG A 1122 109.55 -14.18 61.98
N GLU A 1123 109.61 -13.22 61.06
CA GLU A 1123 108.44 -12.69 60.35
C GLU A 1123 107.94 -13.71 59.31
N THR A 1124 108.81 -14.45 58.64
CA THR A 1124 108.41 -15.51 57.69
C THR A 1124 107.58 -16.61 58.37
N VAL A 1125 108.03 -17.09 59.55
CA VAL A 1125 107.30 -18.10 60.34
C VAL A 1125 105.96 -17.56 60.87
N ALA A 1126 105.93 -16.31 61.33
CA ALA A 1126 104.70 -15.68 61.80
C ALA A 1126 103.68 -15.46 60.66
N ALA A 1127 104.15 -15.07 59.47
CA ALA A 1127 103.33 -14.95 58.27
C ALA A 1127 102.73 -16.30 57.86
N LYS A 1128 103.54 -17.37 57.80
CA LYS A 1128 103.04 -18.70 57.38
C LYS A 1128 102.05 -19.32 58.38
N GLN A 1129 102.24 -19.09 59.69
CA GLN A 1129 101.22 -19.47 60.71
C GLN A 1129 99.90 -18.70 60.57
N LEU A 1130 99.96 -17.39 60.28
CA LEU A 1130 98.77 -16.57 60.06
C LEU A 1130 98.05 -16.97 58.76
N PHE A 1131 98.79 -17.31 57.72
CA PHE A 1131 98.28 -17.84 56.46
C PHE A 1131 97.53 -19.18 56.65
N GLU A 1132 98.11 -20.14 57.37
CA GLU A 1132 97.45 -21.42 57.70
C GLU A 1132 96.15 -21.29 58.51
N GLN A 1133 96.02 -20.23 59.32
CA GLN A 1133 94.77 -19.93 60.03
C GLN A 1133 93.71 -19.37 59.09
N LEU A 1134 94.08 -18.42 58.22
CA LEU A 1134 93.17 -17.82 57.26
C LEU A 1134 92.64 -18.83 56.24
N LEU A 1135 93.47 -19.75 55.74
CA LEU A 1135 93.03 -20.85 54.86
C LEU A 1135 91.95 -21.73 55.49
N LYS A 1136 91.93 -21.89 56.82
CA LYS A 1136 90.90 -22.65 57.55
C LYS A 1136 89.63 -21.84 57.79
N GLU A 1137 89.72 -20.52 57.93
CA GLU A 1137 88.56 -19.64 58.09
C GLU A 1137 87.84 -19.33 56.77
N VAL A 1138 88.59 -19.18 55.66
CA VAL A 1138 88.07 -18.87 54.31
C VAL A 1138 86.81 -19.65 53.92
N PRO A 1139 86.78 -21.00 53.91
CA PRO A 1139 85.58 -21.73 53.49
C PRO A 1139 84.38 -21.52 54.43
N VAL A 1140 84.62 -21.27 55.73
CA VAL A 1140 83.58 -21.02 56.73
C VAL A 1140 83.02 -19.59 56.63
N LYS A 1141 83.81 -18.63 56.11
CA LYS A 1141 83.31 -17.29 55.77
C LYS A 1141 82.57 -17.27 54.44
N GLN A 1142 83.07 -17.99 53.44
CA GLN A 1142 82.45 -18.05 52.11
C GLN A 1142 81.07 -18.71 52.13
N SER A 1143 80.86 -19.76 52.94
CA SER A 1143 79.53 -20.39 53.10
C SER A 1143 78.50 -19.49 53.79
N ALA A 1144 78.93 -18.41 54.46
CA ALA A 1144 78.05 -17.40 55.03
C ALA A 1144 77.63 -16.30 54.02
N PHE A 1145 78.11 -16.33 52.77
CA PHE A 1145 77.75 -15.33 51.77
C PHE A 1145 76.38 -15.59 51.16
N THR A 1146 76.00 -16.84 50.86
CA THR A 1146 74.69 -17.16 50.25
C THR A 1146 73.51 -16.68 51.11
N PRO A 1147 73.44 -17.00 52.42
CA PRO A 1147 72.35 -16.52 53.28
C PRO A 1147 72.38 -15.00 53.52
N MET A 1148 73.52 -14.36 53.28
CA MET A 1148 73.67 -12.90 53.37
C MET A 1148 73.16 -12.21 52.09
N LEU A 1149 73.44 -12.79 50.92
CA LEU A 1149 72.95 -12.30 49.63
C LEU A 1149 71.43 -12.53 49.48
N GLU A 1150 70.90 -13.64 49.99
CA GLU A 1150 69.44 -13.89 50.08
C GLU A 1150 68.69 -12.74 50.77
N LEU A 1151 69.24 -12.15 51.85
CA LEU A 1151 68.65 -10.98 52.52
C LEU A 1151 68.63 -9.73 51.61
N PHE A 1152 69.63 -9.57 50.73
CA PHE A 1152 69.64 -8.46 49.76
C PHE A 1152 68.75 -8.72 48.54
N VAL A 1153 68.60 -9.98 48.11
CA VAL A 1153 67.58 -10.38 47.12
C VAL A 1153 66.19 -10.09 47.65
N LEU A 1154 65.92 -10.36 48.93
CA LEU A 1154 64.65 -10.05 49.58
C LEU A 1154 64.39 -8.53 49.66
N LEU A 1155 65.40 -7.74 50.02
CA LEU A 1155 65.32 -6.27 49.99
C LEU A 1155 65.07 -5.74 48.56
N HIS A 1156 65.57 -6.43 47.54
CA HIS A 1156 65.31 -6.09 46.13
C HIS A 1156 63.90 -6.50 45.68
N LYS A 1157 63.37 -7.66 46.11
CA LYS A 1157 61.96 -8.10 45.90
C LYS A 1157 60.97 -7.02 46.36
N TYR A 1158 61.23 -6.42 47.53
CA TYR A 1158 60.43 -5.32 48.08
C TYR A 1158 60.93 -3.91 47.71
N GLN A 1159 61.76 -3.79 46.66
CA GLN A 1159 62.23 -2.52 46.04
C GLN A 1159 62.86 -1.50 47.02
N VAL A 1160 63.47 -1.97 48.11
CA VAL A 1160 64.04 -1.10 49.14
C VAL A 1160 65.29 -0.40 48.60
N GLN A 1161 65.32 0.93 48.65
CA GLN A 1161 66.45 1.72 48.16
C GLN A 1161 67.70 1.50 49.02
N LEU A 1162 68.63 0.69 48.50
CA LEU A 1162 69.96 0.50 49.07
C LEU A 1162 70.83 1.74 48.81
N THR A 1163 71.70 2.09 49.76
CA THR A 1163 72.69 3.16 49.51
C THR A 1163 73.66 2.74 48.39
N GLU A 1164 74.07 3.70 47.56
CA GLU A 1164 75.09 3.54 46.49
C GLU A 1164 76.26 2.66 46.93
N LYS A 1165 76.82 2.96 48.11
CA LYS A 1165 77.94 2.26 48.72
C LYS A 1165 77.63 0.80 49.09
N THR A 1166 76.43 0.52 49.60
CA THR A 1166 76.01 -0.87 49.88
C THR A 1166 75.73 -1.64 48.60
N HIS A 1167 75.16 -1.00 47.57
CA HIS A 1167 74.89 -1.64 46.28
C HIS A 1167 76.19 -2.07 45.57
N GLN A 1168 77.18 -1.16 45.51
CA GLN A 1168 78.52 -1.47 45.01
C GLN A 1168 79.21 -2.58 45.82
N GLN A 1169 78.96 -2.67 47.14
CA GLN A 1169 79.49 -3.75 47.98
C GLN A 1169 78.79 -5.10 47.74
N VAL A 1170 77.48 -5.14 47.43
CA VAL A 1170 76.80 -6.39 47.04
C VAL A 1170 77.39 -6.91 45.73
N MET A 1171 77.41 -6.09 44.69
CA MET A 1171 77.86 -6.48 43.34
C MET A 1171 79.37 -6.79 43.27
N GLY A 1172 80.18 -6.12 44.10
CA GLY A 1172 81.62 -6.35 44.17
C GLY A 1172 82.05 -7.52 45.07
N LEU A 1173 81.12 -8.27 45.70
CA LEU A 1173 81.48 -9.22 46.76
C LEU A 1173 82.32 -10.39 46.23
N GLU A 1174 81.94 -11.00 45.11
CA GLU A 1174 82.67 -12.13 44.53
C GLU A 1174 84.02 -11.71 43.96
N SER A 1175 84.10 -10.57 43.27
CA SER A 1175 85.36 -10.05 42.73
C SER A 1175 86.32 -9.58 43.84
N ALA A 1176 85.81 -9.02 44.93
CA ALA A 1176 86.61 -8.72 46.12
C ALA A 1176 87.08 -9.99 46.86
N TRP A 1177 86.27 -11.05 46.89
CA TRP A 1177 86.68 -12.33 47.49
C TRP A 1177 87.69 -13.08 46.63
N LEU A 1178 87.49 -13.14 45.31
CA LEU A 1178 88.45 -13.69 44.35
C LEU A 1178 89.77 -12.91 44.39
N HIS A 1179 89.73 -11.58 44.48
CA HIS A 1179 90.94 -10.78 44.68
C HIS A 1179 91.60 -11.09 46.04
N TYR A 1180 90.85 -11.27 47.12
CA TYR A 1180 91.41 -11.70 48.42
C TYR A 1180 92.04 -13.10 48.34
N LEU A 1181 91.47 -14.04 47.58
CA LEU A 1181 92.06 -15.36 47.34
C LEU A 1181 93.33 -15.28 46.48
N GLN A 1182 93.33 -14.47 45.41
CA GLN A 1182 94.55 -14.17 44.64
C GLN A 1182 95.63 -13.52 45.51
N VAL A 1183 95.26 -12.60 46.40
CA VAL A 1183 96.16 -11.98 47.39
C VAL A 1183 96.66 -12.97 48.46
N LEU A 1184 96.01 -14.13 48.62
CA LEU A 1184 96.53 -15.25 49.40
C LEU A 1184 97.48 -16.13 48.57
N GLU A 1185 97.19 -16.37 47.28
CA GLU A 1185 98.07 -17.10 46.36
C GLU A 1185 99.37 -16.33 46.06
N GLU A 1186 99.27 -15.03 45.72
CA GLU A 1186 100.39 -14.09 45.57
C GLU A 1186 101.26 -14.02 46.84
N ALA A 1187 100.67 -14.26 48.02
CA ALA A 1187 101.41 -14.28 49.27
C ALA A 1187 102.15 -15.59 49.54
N ASP A 1188 101.62 -16.74 49.13
CA ASP A 1188 102.36 -18.01 49.19
C ASP A 1188 103.48 -18.00 48.14
N GLU A 1189 103.20 -17.50 46.92
CA GLU A 1189 104.24 -17.20 45.92
C GLU A 1189 105.29 -16.21 46.44
N MET A 1190 104.91 -15.15 47.16
CA MET A 1190 105.86 -14.20 47.75
C MET A 1190 106.69 -14.83 48.88
N LEU A 1191 106.09 -15.69 49.71
CA LEU A 1191 106.80 -16.42 50.77
C LEU A 1191 107.79 -17.46 50.22
N ASP A 1192 107.45 -18.11 49.09
CA ASP A 1192 108.35 -19.04 48.41
C ASP A 1192 109.36 -18.33 47.50
N ASN A 1193 109.02 -17.18 46.88
CA ASN A 1193 109.92 -16.41 46.01
C ASN A 1193 110.90 -15.50 46.76
N GLU A 1194 110.58 -14.95 47.95
CA GLU A 1194 111.63 -14.50 48.89
C GLU A 1194 112.56 -15.67 49.26
N GLY A 1195 112.08 -16.91 49.19
CA GLY A 1195 112.88 -18.13 49.26
C GLY A 1195 113.70 -18.47 48.00
N THR A 1196 113.54 -17.80 46.86
CA THR A 1196 114.26 -18.08 45.60
C THR A 1196 115.04 -16.88 45.06
N ASP A 1197 114.49 -15.66 45.04
CA ASP A 1197 115.18 -14.46 44.54
C ASP A 1197 116.24 -13.93 45.52
N THR A 1198 116.15 -14.26 46.82
CA THR A 1198 117.30 -14.13 47.73
C THR A 1198 118.49 -15.04 47.36
N LYS A 1199 118.30 -15.96 46.39
CA LYS A 1199 119.36 -16.74 45.73
C LYS A 1199 119.70 -16.24 44.32
N LEU A 1200 118.94 -15.30 43.74
CA LEU A 1200 118.94 -15.03 42.29
C LEU A 1200 119.09 -13.54 41.91
N GLU A 1201 118.72 -12.56 42.74
CA GLU A 1201 119.01 -11.13 42.46
C GLU A 1201 120.53 -10.80 42.44
N LEU A 1202 121.36 -11.80 42.74
CA LEU A 1202 122.82 -11.85 42.51
C LEU A 1202 123.18 -11.82 40.97
N ALA A 1203 122.53 -10.96 40.14
CA ALA A 1203 122.41 -11.14 38.68
C ALA A 1203 122.75 -9.95 37.73
N LYS A 1204 121.76 -9.20 37.19
CA LYS A 1204 121.81 -8.66 35.80
C LYS A 1204 121.10 -7.30 35.57
N HIS A 1205 121.59 -6.51 34.59
CA HIS A 1205 120.94 -5.34 33.96
C HIS A 1205 121.34 -5.26 32.44
N GLY A 1206 120.51 -4.67 31.54
CA GLY A 1206 120.51 -4.93 30.05
C GLY A 1206 120.45 -3.75 29.03
N GLU A 1207 119.40 -3.64 28.18
CA GLU A 1207 119.33 -2.85 26.89
C GLU A 1207 117.90 -2.28 26.49
N LYS A 1208 117.72 -1.72 25.24
CA LYS A 1208 116.50 -1.62 24.34
C LYS A 1208 116.02 -0.21 23.84
N PHE A 1209 115.79 0.04 22.52
CA PHE A 1209 115.22 1.33 21.95
C PHE A 1209 114.75 1.33 20.44
N LYS A 1210 113.94 2.33 19.96
CA LYS A 1210 113.78 2.92 18.57
C LYS A 1210 112.41 3.31 17.90
N LEU A 1211 111.93 2.65 16.80
CA LEU A 1211 111.72 3.26 15.43
C LEU A 1211 110.53 4.22 15.03
N ILE A 1212 109.33 3.72 14.62
CA ILE A 1212 108.02 4.42 14.31
C ILE A 1212 107.64 5.03 12.91
N LEU A 1213 108.48 5.77 12.18
CA LEU A 1213 108.13 6.90 11.25
C LEU A 1213 106.89 6.97 10.26
N LYS A 1214 106.29 5.90 9.71
CA LYS A 1214 106.01 5.85 8.24
C LYS A 1214 104.89 6.71 7.54
N GLU A 1215 103.60 6.34 7.52
CA GLU A 1215 102.70 6.65 6.35
C GLU A 1215 101.35 7.38 6.62
N PHE A 1216 101.39 8.72 6.61
CA PHE A 1216 100.26 9.67 6.81
C PHE A 1216 99.56 10.08 5.48
N LEU A 1217 99.35 9.17 4.52
CA LEU A 1217 99.40 9.56 3.08
C LEU A 1217 98.10 9.53 2.23
N GLU A 1218 97.01 8.87 2.62
CA GLU A 1218 96.00 8.41 1.64
C GLU A 1218 94.72 9.27 1.45
N ASP A 1219 94.39 10.20 2.36
CA ASP A 1219 93.03 10.73 2.57
C ASP A 1219 92.51 11.82 1.58
N PHE A 1220 93.21 12.11 0.48
CA PHE A 1220 93.07 13.41 -0.21
C PHE A 1220 92.16 13.48 -1.47
N TYR A 1221 91.81 12.36 -2.11
CA TYR A 1221 91.63 12.35 -3.58
C TYR A 1221 90.21 12.41 -4.20
N SER A 1222 89.10 12.43 -3.45
CA SER A 1222 87.80 11.87 -3.94
C SER A 1222 86.65 12.82 -4.39
N LYS A 1223 86.89 14.10 -4.78
CA LYS A 1223 85.79 15.08 -5.05
C LYS A 1223 85.88 15.85 -6.40
N LEU A 1224 85.13 15.45 -7.44
CA LEU A 1224 84.76 16.26 -8.64
C LEU A 1224 83.66 15.55 -9.51
N SER A 1225 83.07 16.23 -10.51
CA SER A 1225 81.65 16.01 -10.93
C SER A 1225 81.34 15.60 -12.38
N LYS A 1226 80.27 14.80 -12.60
CA LYS A 1226 79.31 14.94 -13.74
C LYS A 1226 78.03 14.09 -13.57
N LYS A 1227 76.91 14.60 -14.11
CA LYS A 1227 75.56 14.00 -14.26
C LYS A 1227 74.92 13.39 -13.01
#